data_AF-A0A3M0W708-F1
#
_entry.id   AF-A0A3M0W708-F1
#
_cell.length_a   1.000
_cell.length_b   1.000
_cell.length_c   1.000
_cell.angle_alpha   90.00
_cell.angle_beta   90.00
_cell.angle_gamma   90.00
#
_symmetry.space_group_name_H-M   'P 1'
#
loop_
_entity.id
_entity.type
_entity.pdbx_description
1 polymer ?
#
loop_
_entity_poly.entity_id
_entity_poly.type
_entity_poly.pdbx_seq_one_letter_code
_entity_poly.pdbx_strand_id
1 'polypeptide(L)'
;MGRRLFLQHLRETTASPPSSISNVHSPDEGVVAFTFSYVQQKSPHVCSIRLLALNIDEYPDGNPYMLFTEDEHIDPTIASSFELISPRLIGIPLAEALSNISIALHDFVSKGVAGNPIDLDSEENEDGDDFDDGFLDGQDEDGDDFDNGFLDGQDSDIEEFGLIDAFSEPAKGQRQAGGSSTVTLDKIKSDLRAVKKAGFRVGVIGNLATGGIVTVSIRVTKLGLSDEAMRAWGLQNEQYLVLLIRFGQGYRSLEQVASESKLGGRVQIQVALCKSYKPSGQDGYAAFENDTKKGHVSNSATPLEPVFIGTPLNDLFRERFASVVRFRQACGLNWRSAEAMVHDLQGKQEELDSNAYALPDDVADRALPPMMMDDALQAKSAKDASLPLVAMQFLLRHFVRCTEFCLVCHCQVEATFEALKPYVCSKPLCLYQYMSLGFGPSIEWEVLSEPYVVDLLVSFCYAAAKQGRLKEFPVGIDLKVPVLPHFKDKLLASGYRNQTNNQNIKETVGITDIRPSFKAHLDFDNNKITFDASRSEEMARFRVGDWLVARLADLNYDYHYQIDEIYFPIWQLGKPFMCKGTMPVDCYVYESNFDELSREEKCHAVATILDALPSVADMKTYLQGSGTTKETQLKSWKTRISPTGLNVLRWIIASNRSCIVQVDPLLRRDQAKASDSSGVASGLRVSGMDEWVQFRFAQGAPDKEQRFVDCVQRETRGAKYPTLFAWHGSALSNWHSIIRHGLRFEEVLNGRAYGNGVYMSNQATTSVGYTGMGRGAIPQRDSLKWPQSVLGVTSAVSLQEVVNRTGAFVSASPHYVVANTDWIQTRYLFIKSDLRHSPASTALVATFEQDPQHQCFNESKKPIQIPFLDPPKDASVSATNALQRALKEAVKVQKTARLSRLGWYIHAGHISNLYQWIVELHSFDEKLPLAQDMKKAGIQSITLEMRFTNEFPFAPPFIRVVQPRFLPFSAGGGGHVTEGGAICMELLTNTGWTAVTSIEMVLLQVRLAISDEERPARLSANAKARHRPGYGGDSYGVGEAVAAYERACRAHGWKIPDGFSKFGQEEAE
;
A
#
# COMPACT_ATOMS: atom_id res chain seq x y z
N MET A 1 -7.94 20.96 -19.87
CA MET A 1 -8.99 21.95 -20.17
C MET A 1 -8.98 23.11 -19.18
N GLY A 2 -8.80 22.88 -17.87
CA GLY A 2 -8.83 23.93 -16.83
C GLY A 2 -7.92 25.14 -17.09
N ARG A 3 -6.67 24.94 -17.54
CA ARG A 3 -5.77 26.05 -17.92
C ARG A 3 -6.32 26.98 -19.00
N ARG A 4 -6.95 26.42 -20.04
CA ARG A 4 -7.53 27.22 -21.14
C ARG A 4 -8.71 28.04 -20.62
N LEU A 5 -9.56 27.43 -19.78
CA LEU A 5 -10.72 28.06 -19.17
C LEU A 5 -10.33 29.14 -18.14
N PHE A 6 -9.27 28.92 -17.36
CA PHE A 6 -8.72 29.90 -16.42
C PHE A 6 -8.21 31.16 -17.12
N LEU A 7 -7.45 30.98 -18.21
CA LEU A 7 -6.96 32.10 -19.02
C LEU A 7 -8.10 32.85 -19.73
N GLN A 8 -9.19 32.16 -20.09
CA GLN A 8 -10.39 32.78 -20.64
C GLN A 8 -11.08 33.65 -19.58
N HIS A 9 -11.41 33.10 -18.40
CA HIS A 9 -12.07 33.85 -17.33
C HIS A 9 -11.20 35.01 -16.80
N LEU A 10 -9.87 34.87 -16.83
CA LEU A 10 -8.93 35.95 -16.49
C LEU A 10 -9.03 37.13 -17.46
N ARG A 11 -9.17 36.87 -18.77
CA ARG A 11 -9.36 37.95 -19.76
C ARG A 11 -10.70 38.64 -19.56
N GLU A 12 -11.76 37.86 -19.31
CA GLU A 12 -13.11 38.38 -19.04
C GLU A 12 -13.11 39.30 -17.80
N THR A 13 -12.49 38.88 -16.69
CA THR A 13 -12.37 39.68 -15.46
C THR A 13 -11.41 40.88 -15.57
N THR A 14 -10.40 40.80 -16.43
CA THR A 14 -9.53 41.95 -16.72
C THR A 14 -10.28 43.01 -17.52
N ALA A 15 -11.19 42.60 -18.41
CA ALA A 15 -12.02 43.51 -19.20
C ALA A 15 -13.19 44.10 -18.39
N SER A 16 -13.81 43.32 -17.50
CA SER A 16 -14.91 43.73 -16.63
C SER A 16 -14.65 43.31 -15.16
N PRO A 17 -13.88 44.10 -14.39
CA PRO A 17 -13.58 43.79 -13.00
C PRO A 17 -14.79 44.07 -12.08
N PRO A 18 -15.00 43.25 -11.02
CA PRO A 18 -16.06 43.49 -10.03
C PRO A 18 -15.93 44.85 -9.31
N SER A 19 -17.07 45.38 -8.83
CA SER A 19 -17.08 46.67 -8.11
C SER A 19 -16.12 46.66 -6.90
N SER A 20 -15.36 47.74 -6.71
CA SER A 20 -14.28 47.90 -5.70
C SER A 20 -12.94 47.19 -6.00
N ILE A 21 -12.84 46.45 -7.11
CA ILE A 21 -11.59 45.87 -7.60
C ILE A 21 -11.14 46.59 -8.89
N SER A 22 -9.85 46.87 -9.01
CA SER A 22 -9.22 47.54 -10.15
C SER A 22 -7.87 46.90 -10.48
N ASN A 23 -7.27 47.18 -11.63
CA ASN A 23 -5.93 46.70 -12.00
C ASN A 23 -5.73 45.16 -11.95
N VAL A 24 -6.75 44.39 -12.38
CA VAL A 24 -6.67 42.92 -12.48
C VAL A 24 -5.69 42.54 -13.59
N HIS A 25 -4.63 41.80 -13.26
CA HIS A 25 -3.65 41.29 -14.23
C HIS A 25 -2.99 40.02 -13.69
N SER A 26 -2.42 39.20 -14.57
CA SER A 26 -1.71 37.98 -14.15
C SER A 26 -0.20 38.17 -14.25
N PRO A 27 0.52 38.27 -13.12
CA PRO A 27 1.98 38.42 -13.13
C PRO A 27 2.69 37.09 -13.44
N ASP A 28 2.09 35.95 -13.06
CA ASP A 28 2.63 34.60 -13.22
C ASP A 28 1.49 33.59 -13.49
N GLU A 29 1.82 32.43 -14.05
CA GLU A 29 0.85 31.38 -14.36
C GLU A 29 0.08 30.95 -13.10
N GLY A 30 -1.25 31.19 -13.08
CA GLY A 30 -2.12 30.89 -11.94
C GLY A 30 -2.25 31.99 -10.90
N VAL A 31 -1.47 33.07 -11.01
CA VAL A 31 -1.58 34.24 -10.12
C VAL A 31 -2.39 35.34 -10.79
N VAL A 32 -3.30 35.95 -10.05
CA VAL A 32 -4.12 37.10 -10.44
C VAL A 32 -3.89 38.20 -9.43
N ALA A 33 -3.16 39.23 -9.81
CA ALA A 33 -2.95 40.44 -9.03
C ALA A 33 -4.07 41.45 -9.33
N PHE A 34 -4.61 42.09 -8.30
CA PHE A 34 -5.63 43.11 -8.42
C PHE A 34 -5.55 44.10 -7.24
N THR A 35 -6.16 45.26 -7.43
CA THR A 35 -6.15 46.37 -6.49
C THR A 35 -7.54 46.57 -5.90
N PHE A 36 -7.67 46.31 -4.60
CA PHE A 36 -8.91 46.51 -3.86
C PHE A 36 -8.97 47.92 -3.26
N SER A 37 -10.07 48.64 -3.51
CA SER A 37 -10.30 49.99 -3.00
C SER A 37 -11.42 49.98 -1.97
N TYR A 38 -11.20 50.57 -0.79
CA TYR A 38 -12.18 50.63 0.29
C TYR A 38 -12.14 51.97 1.01
N VAL A 39 -13.21 52.30 1.73
CA VAL A 39 -13.29 53.52 2.55
C VAL A 39 -13.36 53.14 4.01
N GLN A 40 -12.36 53.55 4.78
CA GLN A 40 -12.30 53.33 6.23
C GLN A 40 -12.22 54.69 6.90
N GLN A 41 -13.08 54.96 7.90
CA GLN A 41 -13.10 56.23 8.65
C GLN A 41 -13.16 57.52 7.78
N LYS A 42 -13.79 57.46 6.58
CA LYS A 42 -13.90 58.55 5.58
C LYS A 42 -12.60 58.87 4.80
N SER A 43 -11.55 58.06 4.89
CA SER A 43 -10.40 58.11 3.97
C SER A 43 -10.46 56.97 2.95
N PRO A 44 -10.20 57.24 1.66
CA PRO A 44 -10.05 56.19 0.65
C PRO A 44 -8.70 55.49 0.83
N HIS A 45 -8.73 54.17 0.89
CA HIS A 45 -7.57 53.29 0.97
C HIS A 45 -7.57 52.32 -0.19
N VAL A 46 -6.38 51.91 -0.60
CA VAL A 46 -6.14 51.03 -1.74
C VAL A 46 -5.10 50.00 -1.33
N CYS A 47 -5.31 48.73 -1.68
CA CYS A 47 -4.40 47.64 -1.39
C CYS A 47 -4.24 46.71 -2.60
N SER A 48 -3.01 46.30 -2.88
CA SER A 48 -2.65 45.28 -3.86
C SER A 48 -2.83 43.88 -3.26
N ILE A 49 -3.68 43.07 -3.87
CA ILE A 49 -4.00 41.70 -3.46
C ILE A 49 -3.68 40.76 -4.63
N ARG A 50 -3.08 39.62 -4.32
CA ARG A 50 -2.83 38.53 -5.25
C ARG A 50 -3.67 37.33 -4.87
N LEU A 51 -4.31 36.74 -5.88
CA LEU A 51 -5.09 35.52 -5.81
C LEU A 51 -4.35 34.44 -6.61
N LEU A 52 -3.94 33.37 -5.94
CA LEU A 52 -3.27 32.24 -6.56
C LEU A 52 -4.22 31.06 -6.69
N ALA A 53 -4.42 30.59 -7.92
CA ALA A 53 -5.01 29.29 -8.24
C ALA A 53 -3.97 28.19 -7.97
N LEU A 54 -4.21 27.35 -6.96
CA LEU A 54 -3.26 26.31 -6.53
C LEU A 54 -3.25 25.07 -7.44
N ASN A 55 -4.30 24.88 -8.24
CA ASN A 55 -4.46 23.76 -9.18
C ASN A 55 -5.20 24.18 -10.46
N ILE A 56 -4.51 24.88 -11.34
CA ILE A 56 -5.04 25.41 -12.62
C ILE A 56 -5.58 24.30 -13.55
N ASP A 57 -5.02 23.09 -13.47
CA ASP A 57 -5.44 21.95 -14.31
C ASP A 57 -6.84 21.44 -13.96
N GLU A 58 -7.26 21.61 -12.69
CA GLU A 58 -8.57 21.24 -12.15
C GLU A 58 -9.54 22.43 -12.01
N TYR A 59 -9.20 23.59 -12.58
CA TYR A 59 -10.08 24.77 -12.58
C TYR A 59 -11.32 24.57 -13.47
N PRO A 60 -12.55 24.95 -13.03
CA PRO A 60 -12.88 25.49 -11.71
C PRO A 60 -13.12 24.42 -10.62
N ASP A 61 -13.58 23.23 -11.00
CA ASP A 61 -14.21 22.18 -10.16
C ASP A 61 -13.41 21.66 -8.93
N GLY A 62 -12.12 21.96 -8.82
CA GLY A 62 -11.28 21.52 -7.71
C GLY A 62 -10.13 22.46 -7.37
N ASN A 63 -10.10 23.67 -7.95
CA ASN A 63 -9.01 24.61 -7.73
C ASN A 63 -9.24 25.42 -6.44
N PRO A 64 -8.38 25.28 -5.41
CA PRO A 64 -8.42 26.18 -4.26
C PRO A 64 -7.70 27.48 -4.58
N TYR A 65 -8.21 28.57 -4.00
CA TYR A 65 -7.63 29.90 -4.16
C TYR A 65 -6.97 30.40 -2.89
N MET A 66 -5.76 30.93 -3.01
CA MET A 66 -5.04 31.56 -1.91
C MET A 66 -4.94 33.07 -2.13
N LEU A 67 -5.32 33.85 -1.12
CA LEU A 67 -5.19 35.30 -1.10
C LEU A 67 -3.93 35.71 -0.34
N PHE A 68 -3.16 36.65 -0.88
CA PHE A 68 -2.02 37.25 -0.22
C PHE A 68 -1.79 38.67 -0.72
N THR A 69 -1.00 39.46 0.00
CA THR A 69 -0.64 40.84 -0.38
C THR A 69 0.87 41.01 -0.26
N GLU A 70 1.44 41.85 -1.10
CA GLU A 70 2.85 42.25 -1.05
C GLU A 70 3.03 43.65 -0.42
N ASP A 71 1.94 44.29 0.00
CA ASP A 71 1.98 45.63 0.60
C ASP A 71 2.41 45.54 2.08
N GLU A 72 3.56 46.13 2.43
CA GLU A 72 4.11 46.17 3.81
C GLU A 72 3.25 46.97 4.81
N HIS A 73 2.24 47.71 4.34
CA HIS A 73 1.44 48.65 5.15
C HIS A 73 -0.07 48.38 5.09
N ILE A 74 -0.48 47.14 4.86
CA ILE A 74 -1.89 46.74 4.87
C ILE A 74 -2.49 46.75 6.28
N ASP A 75 -3.79 47.06 6.40
CA ASP A 75 -4.54 46.88 7.65
C ASP A 75 -4.49 45.40 8.08
N PRO A 76 -4.03 45.08 9.31
CA PRO A 76 -3.95 43.70 9.82
C PRO A 76 -5.28 42.93 9.74
N THR A 77 -6.40 43.65 9.77
CA THR A 77 -7.76 43.11 9.65
C THR A 77 -8.01 42.50 8.27
N ILE A 78 -7.47 43.12 7.20
CA ILE A 78 -7.59 42.62 5.83
C ILE A 78 -6.71 41.38 5.65
N ALA A 79 -5.46 41.42 6.12
CA ALA A 79 -4.57 40.26 6.06
C ALA A 79 -5.14 39.04 6.81
N SER A 80 -5.74 39.25 7.99
CA SER A 80 -6.38 38.18 8.77
C SER A 80 -7.63 37.61 8.11
N SER A 81 -8.31 38.40 7.25
CA SER A 81 -9.52 37.94 6.54
C SER A 81 -9.21 36.95 5.41
N PHE A 82 -7.98 36.96 4.85
CA PHE A 82 -7.58 36.07 3.76
C PHE A 82 -7.68 34.59 4.15
N GLU A 83 -7.26 34.25 5.37
CA GLU A 83 -7.37 32.87 5.91
C GLU A 83 -8.82 32.40 6.04
N LEU A 84 -9.77 33.32 6.25
CA LEU A 84 -11.20 33.01 6.40
C LEU A 84 -11.92 32.94 5.05
N ILE A 85 -11.45 33.69 4.06
CA ILE A 85 -12.06 33.76 2.72
C ILE A 85 -11.56 32.61 1.83
N SER A 86 -10.26 32.29 1.84
CA SER A 86 -9.63 31.30 0.96
C SER A 86 -10.30 29.91 0.94
N PRO A 87 -10.69 29.30 2.08
CA PRO A 87 -11.35 27.99 2.10
C PRO A 87 -12.73 27.98 1.42
N ARG A 88 -13.38 29.14 1.29
CA ARG A 88 -14.74 29.29 0.73
C ARG A 88 -14.75 29.47 -0.79
N LEU A 89 -13.59 29.66 -1.41
CA LEU A 89 -13.46 29.92 -2.85
C LEU A 89 -13.21 28.63 -3.68
N ILE A 90 -13.18 27.45 -3.05
CA ILE A 90 -12.88 26.19 -3.74
C ILE A 90 -14.02 25.84 -4.71
N GLY A 91 -13.68 25.58 -5.97
CA GLY A 91 -14.68 25.17 -6.97
C GLY A 91 -15.37 26.35 -7.70
N ILE A 92 -15.05 27.60 -7.34
CA ILE A 92 -15.73 28.79 -7.86
C ILE A 92 -14.96 29.36 -9.07
N PRO A 93 -15.63 29.77 -10.17
CA PRO A 93 -14.97 30.48 -11.27
C PRO A 93 -14.34 31.81 -10.83
N LEU A 94 -13.24 32.22 -11.47
CA LEU A 94 -12.45 33.41 -11.12
C LEU A 94 -13.26 34.71 -11.02
N ALA A 95 -14.25 34.92 -11.90
CA ALA A 95 -15.11 36.11 -11.87
C ALA A 95 -15.95 36.20 -10.59
N GLU A 96 -16.59 35.08 -10.23
CA GLU A 96 -17.39 34.96 -9.02
C GLU A 96 -16.51 34.98 -7.77
N ALA A 97 -15.32 34.37 -7.83
CA ALA A 97 -14.34 34.42 -6.74
C ALA A 97 -13.94 35.86 -6.41
N LEU A 98 -13.59 36.68 -7.41
CA LEU A 98 -13.24 38.09 -7.19
C LEU A 98 -14.42 38.91 -6.64
N SER A 99 -15.66 38.62 -7.07
CA SER A 99 -16.86 39.26 -6.53
C SER A 99 -17.06 38.92 -5.04
N ASN A 100 -16.96 37.63 -4.70
CA ASN A 100 -17.08 37.15 -3.32
C ASN A 100 -15.98 37.71 -2.41
N ILE A 101 -14.76 37.86 -2.94
CA ILE A 101 -13.65 38.51 -2.25
C ILE A 101 -13.98 39.98 -1.97
N SER A 102 -14.47 40.72 -2.97
CA SER A 102 -14.83 42.13 -2.81
C SER A 102 -15.89 42.34 -1.71
N ILE A 103 -16.96 41.53 -1.75
CA ILE A 103 -18.06 41.57 -0.77
C ILE A 103 -17.54 41.25 0.63
N ALA A 104 -16.79 40.15 0.77
CA ALA A 104 -16.26 39.72 2.06
C ALA A 104 -15.29 40.75 2.66
N LEU A 105 -14.39 41.31 1.86
CA LEU A 105 -13.44 42.33 2.33
C LEU A 105 -14.15 43.62 2.75
N HIS A 106 -15.19 44.04 2.03
CA HIS A 106 -15.96 45.23 2.39
C HIS A 106 -16.76 45.03 3.70
N ASP A 107 -17.28 43.83 3.93
CA ASP A 107 -17.95 43.48 5.19
C ASP A 107 -16.96 43.49 6.37
N PHE A 108 -15.77 42.91 6.17
CA PHE A 108 -14.70 42.90 7.17
C PHE A 108 -14.21 44.30 7.54
N VAL A 109 -14.04 45.19 6.55
CA VAL A 109 -13.62 46.59 6.77
C VAL A 109 -14.71 47.40 7.48
N SER A 110 -15.99 47.14 7.22
CA SER A 110 -17.11 47.92 7.76
C SER A 110 -17.59 47.45 9.14
N LYS A 111 -17.60 46.15 9.41
CA LYS A 111 -18.13 45.55 10.65
C LYS A 111 -17.06 45.04 11.62
N GLY A 112 -15.81 44.89 11.17
CA GLY A 112 -14.72 44.30 11.96
C GLY A 112 -14.90 42.79 12.23
N VAL A 113 -13.91 42.18 12.89
CA VAL A 113 -13.80 40.72 13.13
C VAL A 113 -14.96 40.11 13.95
N ALA A 114 -15.81 40.95 14.57
CA ALA A 114 -16.94 40.50 15.40
C ALA A 114 -18.23 40.20 14.61
N GLY A 115 -18.28 40.50 13.31
CA GLY A 115 -19.39 40.11 12.43
C GLY A 115 -19.18 38.71 11.86
N ASN A 116 -20.11 37.79 12.08
CA ASN A 116 -20.15 36.52 11.38
C ASN A 116 -20.25 36.83 9.86
N PRO A 117 -19.26 36.47 9.01
CA PRO A 117 -19.27 36.92 7.61
C PRO A 117 -20.35 36.15 6.84
N ILE A 118 -21.39 36.91 6.45
CA ILE A 118 -22.51 36.67 5.53
C ILE A 118 -22.72 35.22 5.03
N ASP A 119 -23.92 34.71 5.32
CA ASP A 119 -24.55 33.54 4.72
C ASP A 119 -24.81 33.83 3.23
N LEU A 120 -24.10 33.16 2.31
CA LEU A 120 -24.18 33.39 0.86
C LEU A 120 -25.43 32.73 0.22
N ASP A 121 -26.35 32.21 1.04
CA ASP A 121 -27.57 31.51 0.61
C ASP A 121 -28.84 32.40 0.58
N SER A 122 -28.74 33.73 0.65
CA SER A 122 -29.94 34.59 0.55
C SER A 122 -30.28 35.00 -0.88
N GLU A 123 -31.32 34.39 -1.42
CA GLU A 123 -32.00 34.66 -2.70
C GLU A 123 -32.42 36.14 -2.87
N GLU A 124 -32.11 36.76 -4.01
CA GLU A 124 -32.94 37.81 -4.66
C GLU A 124 -32.56 37.93 -6.16
N ASN A 125 -33.59 37.95 -7.01
CA ASN A 125 -33.56 37.68 -8.46
C ASN A 125 -33.26 38.91 -9.36
N GLU A 126 -33.11 38.59 -10.65
CA GLU A 126 -33.60 39.32 -11.86
C GLU A 126 -32.60 40.13 -12.73
N ASP A 127 -32.66 39.76 -14.02
CA ASP A 127 -32.42 40.50 -15.27
C ASP A 127 -31.01 40.61 -15.90
N GLY A 128 -30.87 39.96 -17.07
CA GLY A 128 -30.59 40.70 -18.30
C GLY A 128 -29.22 40.59 -18.97
N ASP A 129 -29.19 39.77 -20.04
CA ASP A 129 -28.59 40.02 -21.35
C ASP A 129 -27.18 39.48 -21.70
N ASP A 130 -27.22 38.62 -22.73
CA ASP A 130 -26.18 38.07 -23.60
C ASP A 130 -25.14 39.08 -24.09
N PHE A 131 -23.87 38.64 -24.17
CA PHE A 131 -22.99 38.94 -25.29
C PHE A 131 -22.14 37.70 -25.64
N ASP A 132 -22.53 37.06 -26.74
CA ASP A 132 -21.76 36.09 -27.52
C ASP A 132 -20.74 36.81 -28.41
N ASP A 133 -19.53 36.25 -28.56
CA ASP A 133 -18.75 36.26 -29.81
C ASP A 133 -17.48 35.36 -29.69
N GLY A 134 -17.68 34.06 -29.89
CA GLY A 134 -17.17 33.29 -31.04
C GLY A 134 -15.71 33.36 -31.57
N PHE A 135 -15.23 32.16 -31.99
CA PHE A 135 -14.24 31.84 -33.06
C PHE A 135 -12.72 31.98 -32.72
N LEU A 136 -11.78 31.03 -32.94
CA LEU A 136 -11.71 29.82 -33.78
C LEU A 136 -10.71 28.76 -33.26
N ASP A 137 -10.89 27.60 -33.88
CA ASP A 137 -10.45 26.24 -33.63
C ASP A 137 -9.02 25.88 -34.11
N GLY A 138 -8.55 24.67 -33.75
CA GLY A 138 -7.27 24.12 -34.18
C GLY A 138 -6.98 22.67 -33.79
N GLN A 139 -7.85 21.75 -34.23
CA GLN A 139 -7.62 20.36 -34.68
C GLN A 139 -7.01 19.31 -33.70
N ASP A 140 -7.81 18.27 -33.42
CA ASP A 140 -7.52 16.91 -33.91
C ASP A 140 -8.85 16.16 -34.12
N GLU A 141 -8.97 15.54 -35.30
CA GLU A 141 -10.17 14.96 -35.91
C GLU A 141 -10.49 13.55 -35.37
N ASP A 142 -11.78 13.27 -35.14
CA ASP A 142 -12.46 12.04 -35.59
C ASP A 142 -13.99 12.16 -35.34
N GLY A 143 -14.73 12.52 -36.40
CA GLY A 143 -15.96 11.83 -36.83
C GLY A 143 -17.32 12.11 -36.15
N ASP A 144 -18.03 13.09 -36.70
CA ASP A 144 -19.47 13.13 -37.03
C ASP A 144 -20.54 13.50 -35.97
N ASP A 145 -20.91 14.79 -36.06
CA ASP A 145 -22.25 15.41 -36.07
C ASP A 145 -23.21 15.29 -34.87
N PHE A 146 -23.35 16.37 -34.09
CA PHE A 146 -24.38 17.40 -34.34
C PHE A 146 -24.13 18.63 -33.44
N ASP A 147 -23.93 19.77 -34.09
CA ASP A 147 -23.89 21.11 -33.51
C ASP A 147 -25.32 21.63 -33.28
N ASN A 148 -25.62 22.21 -32.11
CA ASN A 148 -26.54 23.35 -31.95
C ASN A 148 -26.68 23.80 -30.48
N GLY A 149 -26.23 25.03 -30.22
CA GLY A 149 -27.11 26.12 -29.80
C GLY A 149 -27.61 26.15 -28.35
N PHE A 150 -27.12 27.16 -27.62
CA PHE A 150 -27.68 27.65 -26.35
C PHE A 150 -29.21 27.79 -26.39
N LEU A 151 -29.89 27.03 -25.53
CA LEU A 151 -31.27 27.25 -25.12
C LEU A 151 -31.39 27.10 -23.61
N ASP A 152 -32.14 28.04 -23.04
CA ASP A 152 -32.32 28.32 -21.61
C ASP A 152 -33.02 27.17 -20.82
N GLY A 153 -32.76 27.18 -19.52
CA GLY A 153 -33.14 26.25 -18.45
C GLY A 153 -34.28 25.24 -18.67
N GLN A 154 -33.91 23.97 -18.87
CA GLN A 154 -34.49 22.74 -18.26
C GLN A 154 -33.97 21.44 -18.90
N ASP A 155 -33.36 21.51 -20.09
CA ASP A 155 -32.93 20.35 -20.89
C ASP A 155 -31.44 19.94 -20.74
N SER A 156 -30.59 20.76 -20.10
CA SER A 156 -29.13 20.51 -20.00
C SER A 156 -28.75 19.23 -19.25
N ASP A 157 -29.53 18.80 -18.24
CA ASP A 157 -29.24 17.56 -17.51
C ASP A 157 -29.43 16.31 -18.38
N ILE A 158 -30.32 16.36 -19.37
CA ILE A 158 -30.66 15.18 -20.20
C ILE A 158 -29.47 14.83 -21.08
N GLU A 159 -28.77 15.84 -21.60
CA GLU A 159 -27.55 15.69 -22.37
C GLU A 159 -26.34 15.44 -21.44
N GLU A 160 -26.21 16.17 -20.32
CA GLU A 160 -25.09 16.04 -19.37
C GLU A 160 -24.96 14.63 -18.76
N PHE A 161 -26.08 13.98 -18.43
CA PHE A 161 -26.08 12.62 -17.87
C PHE A 161 -26.29 11.52 -18.93
N GLY A 162 -26.42 11.88 -20.21
CA GLY A 162 -26.69 10.93 -21.30
C GLY A 162 -28.04 10.21 -21.16
N LEU A 163 -29.07 10.91 -20.71
CA LEU A 163 -30.42 10.39 -20.49
C LEU A 163 -31.31 10.47 -21.75
N ILE A 164 -30.79 10.91 -22.90
CA ILE A 164 -31.53 11.05 -24.16
C ILE A 164 -32.20 9.72 -24.58
N ASP A 165 -31.45 8.61 -24.54
CA ASP A 165 -31.97 7.26 -24.83
C ASP A 165 -32.93 6.73 -23.75
N ALA A 166 -33.01 7.39 -22.58
CA ALA A 166 -33.93 7.00 -21.54
C ALA A 166 -35.40 7.32 -21.90
N PHE A 167 -35.63 8.20 -22.88
CA PHE A 167 -36.93 8.81 -23.16
C PHE A 167 -37.42 8.75 -24.62
N SER A 168 -36.75 8.02 -25.52
CA SER A 168 -37.36 7.73 -26.83
C SER A 168 -38.67 6.96 -26.63
N GLU A 169 -39.80 7.51 -27.11
CA GLU A 169 -41.12 6.92 -26.94
C GLU A 169 -41.11 5.41 -27.31
N PRO A 170 -41.74 4.53 -26.50
CA PRO A 170 -41.94 3.16 -26.94
C PRO A 170 -42.85 3.18 -28.16
N ALA A 171 -42.37 2.62 -29.27
CA ALA A 171 -43.19 2.35 -30.45
C ALA A 171 -44.50 1.68 -30.00
N LYS A 172 -45.63 2.30 -30.35
CA LYS A 172 -46.99 1.88 -29.98
C LYS A 172 -47.18 0.36 -30.08
N GLY A 173 -47.13 -0.32 -28.94
CA GLY A 173 -47.41 -1.75 -28.87
C GLY A 173 -47.15 -2.34 -27.48
N GLN A 174 -48.19 -2.91 -26.89
CA GLN A 174 -48.18 -3.74 -25.67
C GLN A 174 -48.09 -3.00 -24.32
N ARG A 175 -49.26 -2.52 -23.86
CA ARG A 175 -49.58 -2.53 -22.42
C ARG A 175 -49.87 -3.97 -21.99
N GLN A 176 -49.12 -4.51 -21.04
CA GLN A 176 -49.65 -5.44 -20.04
C GLN A 176 -48.76 -5.58 -18.78
N ALA A 177 -49.35 -5.11 -17.68
CA ALA A 177 -49.30 -5.60 -16.29
C ALA A 177 -47.97 -5.74 -15.51
N GLY A 178 -47.84 -4.92 -14.46
CA GLY A 178 -47.40 -5.40 -13.13
C GLY A 178 -46.35 -4.55 -12.38
N GLY A 179 -46.79 -3.68 -11.47
CA GLY A 179 -45.98 -3.14 -10.37
C GLY A 179 -45.38 -1.75 -10.60
N SER A 180 -46.19 -0.72 -10.30
CA SER A 180 -45.75 0.69 -10.27
C SER A 180 -44.81 0.96 -9.09
N SER A 181 -43.58 1.36 -9.39
CA SER A 181 -42.74 2.14 -8.48
C SER A 181 -41.90 3.12 -9.28
N THR A 182 -42.56 3.96 -10.09
CA THR A 182 -41.88 4.94 -10.94
C THR A 182 -41.32 6.06 -10.08
N VAL A 183 -40.02 5.97 -9.74
CA VAL A 183 -39.26 7.10 -9.18
C VAL A 183 -39.30 8.24 -10.20
N THR A 184 -39.56 9.47 -9.73
CA THR A 184 -39.66 10.64 -10.62
C THR A 184 -38.31 10.97 -11.24
N LEU A 185 -38.33 11.51 -12.46
CA LEU A 185 -37.13 12.00 -13.16
C LEU A 185 -36.33 12.97 -12.28
N ASP A 186 -37.03 13.88 -11.61
CA ASP A 186 -36.44 14.88 -10.73
C ASP A 186 -35.67 14.24 -9.58
N LYS A 187 -36.15 13.10 -9.05
CA LYS A 187 -35.43 12.36 -8.00
C LYS A 187 -34.16 11.70 -8.56
N ILE A 188 -34.21 11.14 -9.77
CA ILE A 188 -33.02 10.57 -10.42
C ILE A 188 -31.98 11.66 -10.65
N LYS A 189 -32.37 12.80 -11.24
CA LYS A 189 -31.49 13.96 -11.44
C LYS A 189 -30.89 14.47 -10.12
N SER A 190 -31.74 14.66 -9.11
CA SER A 190 -31.30 15.05 -7.76
C SER A 190 -30.27 14.08 -7.18
N ASP A 191 -30.48 12.77 -7.37
CA ASP A 191 -29.58 11.74 -6.85
C ASP A 191 -28.22 11.73 -7.54
N LEU A 192 -28.18 11.93 -8.86
CA LEU A 192 -26.93 12.02 -9.62
C LEU A 192 -26.18 13.33 -9.33
N ARG A 193 -26.89 14.46 -9.20
CA ARG A 193 -26.29 15.75 -8.79
C ARG A 193 -25.68 15.67 -7.39
N ALA A 194 -26.34 14.98 -6.45
CA ALA A 194 -25.79 14.79 -5.11
C ALA A 194 -24.44 14.04 -5.14
N VAL A 195 -24.30 13.05 -6.03
CA VAL A 195 -23.04 12.30 -6.22
C VAL A 195 -21.94 13.18 -6.81
N LYS A 196 -22.28 14.01 -7.81
CA LYS A 196 -21.33 14.95 -8.42
C LYS A 196 -20.86 16.02 -7.42
N LYS A 197 -21.79 16.58 -6.64
CA LYS A 197 -21.50 17.56 -5.57
C LYS A 197 -20.59 16.98 -4.48
N ALA A 198 -20.68 15.67 -4.22
CA ALA A 198 -19.77 14.96 -3.31
C ALA A 198 -18.37 14.68 -3.90
N GLY A 199 -18.08 15.14 -5.13
CA GLY A 199 -16.76 15.02 -5.77
C GLY A 199 -16.51 13.72 -6.53
N PHE A 200 -17.55 12.90 -6.76
CA PHE A 200 -17.47 11.66 -7.54
C PHE A 200 -17.82 11.88 -9.01
N ARG A 201 -17.25 11.05 -9.89
CA ARG A 201 -17.64 11.02 -11.31
C ARG A 201 -18.82 10.08 -11.49
N VAL A 202 -19.79 10.50 -12.29
CA VAL A 202 -21.01 9.76 -12.58
C VAL A 202 -21.05 9.40 -14.06
N GLY A 203 -21.53 8.20 -14.36
CA GLY A 203 -21.86 7.78 -15.72
C GLY A 203 -23.14 6.95 -15.72
N VAL A 204 -23.84 6.96 -16.86
CA VAL A 204 -25.04 6.15 -17.09
C VAL A 204 -24.83 5.27 -18.31
N ILE A 205 -25.16 3.99 -18.20
CA ILE A 205 -25.09 3.00 -19.29
C ILE A 205 -26.51 2.44 -19.50
N GLY A 206 -27.05 2.62 -20.71
CA GLY A 206 -28.40 2.19 -21.06
C GLY A 206 -29.50 3.03 -20.40
N ASN A 207 -30.74 2.56 -20.51
CA ASN A 207 -31.93 3.31 -20.10
C ASN A 207 -32.32 3.00 -18.64
N LEU A 208 -32.20 3.99 -17.74
CA LEU A 208 -32.53 3.84 -16.32
C LEU A 208 -34.01 3.61 -16.03
N ALA A 209 -34.93 3.91 -16.95
CA ALA A 209 -36.36 3.63 -16.79
C ALA A 209 -36.70 2.15 -17.06
N THR A 210 -35.91 1.45 -17.88
CA THR A 210 -36.22 0.07 -18.32
C THR A 210 -35.20 -0.97 -17.85
N GLY A 211 -33.94 -0.61 -17.62
CA GLY A 211 -32.89 -1.63 -17.39
C GLY A 211 -31.43 -1.16 -17.30
N GLY A 212 -31.17 0.10 -16.93
CA GLY A 212 -29.85 0.75 -17.03
C GLY A 212 -28.91 0.50 -15.84
N ILE A 213 -27.66 0.95 -16.00
CA ILE A 213 -26.60 0.89 -14.99
C ILE A 213 -26.11 2.31 -14.68
N VAL A 214 -26.06 2.66 -13.39
CA VAL A 214 -25.38 3.87 -12.91
C VAL A 214 -23.97 3.49 -12.49
N THR A 215 -22.97 4.24 -12.93
CA THR A 215 -21.58 4.08 -12.56
C THR A 215 -21.13 5.27 -11.73
N VAL A 216 -20.61 5.02 -10.53
CA VAL A 216 -20.00 6.04 -9.67
C VAL A 216 -18.51 5.71 -9.54
N SER A 217 -17.63 6.67 -9.81
CA SER A 217 -16.19 6.40 -9.82
C SER A 217 -15.35 7.48 -9.14
N ILE A 218 -14.24 7.03 -8.55
CA ILE A 218 -13.22 7.86 -7.93
C ILE A 218 -11.84 7.40 -8.35
N ARG A 219 -10.94 8.33 -8.59
CA ARG A 219 -9.55 8.00 -8.90
C ARG A 219 -8.87 7.43 -7.65
N VAL A 220 -8.12 6.34 -7.78
CA VAL A 220 -7.43 5.69 -6.65
C VAL A 220 -6.57 6.68 -5.85
N THR A 221 -5.92 7.63 -6.52
CA THR A 221 -5.08 8.66 -5.87
C THR A 221 -5.85 9.59 -4.92
N LYS A 222 -7.19 9.67 -5.05
CA LYS A 222 -8.05 10.46 -4.15
C LYS A 222 -8.48 9.68 -2.90
N LEU A 223 -8.11 8.40 -2.77
CA LEU A 223 -8.47 7.55 -1.64
C LEU A 223 -7.63 7.81 -0.37
N GLY A 224 -6.53 8.56 -0.49
CA GLY A 224 -5.64 8.84 0.65
C GLY A 224 -4.82 7.64 1.14
N LEU A 225 -4.57 6.65 0.27
CA LEU A 225 -3.81 5.45 0.57
C LEU A 225 -2.30 5.70 0.46
N SER A 226 -1.50 5.10 1.35
CA SER A 226 -0.03 5.13 1.27
C SER A 226 0.50 4.38 0.05
N ASP A 227 1.73 4.69 -0.38
CA ASP A 227 2.39 3.97 -1.49
C ASP A 227 2.58 2.48 -1.17
N GLU A 228 2.84 2.15 0.10
CA GLU A 228 2.92 0.77 0.59
C GLU A 228 1.56 0.06 0.48
N ALA A 229 0.45 0.73 0.85
CA ALA A 229 -0.89 0.17 0.74
C ALA A 229 -1.30 -0.01 -0.74
N MET A 230 -1.06 1.00 -1.60
CA MET A 230 -1.31 0.90 -3.03
C MET A 230 -0.54 -0.26 -3.67
N ARG A 231 0.73 -0.44 -3.31
CA ARG A 231 1.54 -1.56 -3.81
C ARG A 231 1.06 -2.91 -3.26
N ALA A 232 0.74 -2.98 -1.97
CA ALA A 232 0.25 -4.21 -1.34
C ALA A 232 -1.10 -4.64 -1.92
N TRP A 233 -1.95 -3.69 -2.33
CA TRP A 233 -3.30 -3.93 -2.85
C TRP A 233 -3.36 -3.99 -4.37
N GLY A 234 -2.24 -3.73 -5.05
CA GLY A 234 -2.14 -3.79 -6.51
C GLY A 234 -2.82 -2.66 -7.25
N LEU A 235 -2.97 -1.50 -6.61
CA LEU A 235 -3.63 -0.34 -7.20
C LEU A 235 -2.63 0.53 -7.97
N GLN A 236 -3.07 1.07 -9.10
CA GLN A 236 -2.29 1.98 -9.95
C GLN A 236 -2.87 3.40 -9.90
N ASN A 237 -2.02 4.41 -10.10
CA ASN A 237 -2.39 5.83 -10.02
C ASN A 237 -3.34 6.28 -11.15
N GLU A 238 -3.36 5.54 -12.25
CA GLU A 238 -4.18 5.80 -13.43
C GLU A 238 -5.58 5.14 -13.33
N GLN A 239 -5.80 4.28 -12.34
CA GLN A 239 -7.06 3.56 -12.18
C GLN A 239 -8.10 4.35 -11.39
N TYR A 240 -9.36 4.06 -11.71
CA TYR A 240 -10.56 4.44 -11.00
C TYR A 240 -11.12 3.22 -10.26
N LEU A 241 -11.51 3.43 -9.01
CA LEU A 241 -12.43 2.53 -8.31
C LEU A 241 -13.84 2.87 -8.80
N VAL A 242 -14.52 1.89 -9.39
CA VAL A 242 -15.83 2.04 -10.04
C VAL A 242 -16.87 1.17 -9.34
N LEU A 243 -17.95 1.81 -8.89
CA LEU A 243 -19.16 1.17 -8.38
C LEU A 243 -20.22 1.15 -9.50
N LEU A 244 -20.62 -0.05 -9.92
CA LEU A 244 -21.69 -0.26 -10.90
C LEU A 244 -22.97 -0.66 -10.17
N ILE A 245 -24.07 0.04 -10.44
CA ILE A 245 -25.39 -0.22 -9.88
C ILE A 245 -26.36 -0.49 -11.03
N ARG A 246 -26.73 -1.76 -11.24
CA ARG A 246 -27.68 -2.19 -12.27
C ARG A 246 -29.10 -2.20 -11.73
N PHE A 247 -30.00 -1.55 -12.45
CA PHE A 247 -31.43 -1.55 -12.18
C PHE A 247 -32.16 -2.45 -13.19
N GLY A 248 -32.63 -3.61 -12.75
CA GLY A 248 -33.25 -4.60 -13.64
C GLY A 248 -34.69 -4.28 -14.05
N GLN A 249 -35.38 -3.40 -13.31
CA GLN A 249 -36.80 -3.04 -13.53
C GLN A 249 -37.01 -1.53 -13.29
N GLY A 250 -36.12 -0.72 -13.86
CA GLY A 250 -36.13 0.73 -13.67
C GLY A 250 -35.49 1.21 -12.35
N TYR A 251 -35.14 2.50 -12.29
CA TYR A 251 -34.47 3.12 -11.15
C TYR A 251 -35.26 2.96 -9.85
N ARG A 252 -34.55 2.70 -8.74
CA ARG A 252 -35.13 2.50 -7.40
C ARG A 252 -34.52 3.48 -6.40
N SER A 253 -35.34 4.06 -5.54
CA SER A 253 -34.86 4.95 -4.46
C SER A 253 -34.23 4.17 -3.31
N LEU A 254 -33.45 4.86 -2.47
CA LEU A 254 -32.82 4.24 -1.30
C LEU A 254 -33.85 3.65 -0.32
N GLU A 255 -34.96 4.34 -0.08
CA GLU A 255 -36.09 3.85 0.73
C GLU A 255 -36.63 2.51 0.23
N GLN A 256 -36.81 2.36 -1.08
CA GLN A 256 -37.30 1.13 -1.68
C GLN A 256 -36.29 -0.02 -1.52
N VAL A 257 -34.99 0.27 -1.62
CA VAL A 257 -33.93 -0.72 -1.39
C VAL A 257 -33.84 -1.12 0.09
N ALA A 258 -33.96 -0.17 1.02
CA ALA A 258 -33.94 -0.42 2.46
C ALA A 258 -35.12 -1.28 2.94
N SER A 259 -36.23 -1.32 2.19
CA SER A 259 -37.37 -2.19 2.49
C SER A 259 -37.12 -3.67 2.14
N GLU A 260 -36.11 -3.96 1.31
CA GLU A 260 -35.75 -5.32 0.89
C GLU A 260 -34.82 -5.98 1.92
N SER A 261 -34.98 -7.28 2.18
CA SER A 261 -34.11 -8.01 3.11
C SER A 261 -32.73 -8.33 2.53
N LYS A 262 -32.66 -8.55 1.21
CA LYS A 262 -31.43 -8.78 0.43
C LYS A 262 -31.57 -8.14 -0.95
N LEU A 263 -30.46 -7.67 -1.52
CA LEU A 263 -30.44 -7.16 -2.89
C LEU A 263 -30.66 -8.33 -3.87
N GLY A 264 -31.77 -8.31 -4.60
CA GLY A 264 -32.14 -9.33 -5.59
C GLY A 264 -31.86 -8.90 -7.04
N GLY A 265 -32.39 -9.65 -8.02
CA GLY A 265 -32.23 -9.33 -9.44
C GLY A 265 -32.79 -7.96 -9.91
N ARG A 266 -33.44 -7.20 -9.02
CA ARG A 266 -33.97 -5.85 -9.30
C ARG A 266 -32.91 -4.76 -9.16
N VAL A 267 -32.01 -4.87 -8.18
CA VAL A 267 -30.89 -3.94 -7.98
C VAL A 267 -29.65 -4.79 -7.69
N GLN A 268 -28.66 -4.72 -8.58
CA GLN A 268 -27.39 -5.44 -8.42
C GLN A 268 -26.27 -4.43 -8.32
N ILE A 269 -25.35 -4.61 -7.37
CA ILE A 269 -24.21 -3.72 -7.14
C ILE A 269 -22.93 -4.53 -7.34
N GLN A 270 -21.97 -3.95 -8.07
CA GLN A 270 -20.69 -4.57 -8.34
C GLN A 270 -19.55 -3.55 -8.30
N VAL A 271 -18.40 -3.96 -7.77
CA VAL A 271 -17.20 -3.13 -7.61
C VAL A 271 -16.10 -3.64 -8.54
N ALA A 272 -15.43 -2.72 -9.24
CA ALA A 272 -14.34 -3.03 -10.15
C ALA A 272 -13.32 -1.87 -10.24
N LEU A 273 -12.15 -2.14 -10.84
CA LEU A 273 -11.17 -1.13 -11.25
C LEU A 273 -11.31 -0.87 -12.76
N CYS A 274 -11.09 0.36 -13.18
CA CYS A 274 -11.08 0.72 -14.60
C CYS A 274 -10.09 1.86 -14.88
N LYS A 275 -9.48 1.89 -16.07
CA LYS A 275 -8.64 3.03 -16.50
C LYS A 275 -9.45 4.27 -16.87
N SER A 276 -10.73 4.09 -17.21
CA SER A 276 -11.69 5.15 -17.48
C SER A 276 -12.64 5.31 -16.30
N TYR A 277 -13.14 6.53 -16.08
CA TYR A 277 -14.16 6.79 -15.06
C TYR A 277 -15.52 6.11 -15.39
N LYS A 278 -15.78 5.85 -16.68
CA LYS A 278 -16.97 5.16 -17.19
C LYS A 278 -16.52 3.97 -18.05
N PRO A 279 -16.88 2.72 -17.69
CA PRO A 279 -16.60 1.54 -18.51
C PRO A 279 -17.46 1.54 -19.78
N SER A 280 -17.08 0.74 -20.79
CA SER A 280 -17.89 0.61 -22.00
C SER A 280 -19.23 -0.06 -21.68
N GLY A 281 -20.24 0.17 -22.52
CA GLY A 281 -21.57 -0.42 -22.31
C GLY A 281 -21.54 -1.95 -22.27
N GLN A 282 -20.75 -2.58 -23.14
CA GLN A 282 -20.59 -4.03 -23.18
C GLN A 282 -19.96 -4.56 -21.89
N ASP A 283 -18.92 -3.90 -21.39
CA ASP A 283 -18.23 -4.33 -20.17
C ASP A 283 -19.09 -4.13 -18.93
N GLY A 284 -19.86 -3.03 -18.88
CA GLY A 284 -20.80 -2.75 -17.82
C GLY A 284 -21.87 -3.83 -17.67
N TYR A 285 -22.45 -4.31 -18.78
CA TYR A 285 -23.41 -5.42 -18.73
C TYR A 285 -22.75 -6.77 -18.47
N ALA A 286 -21.58 -7.03 -19.07
CA ALA A 286 -20.83 -8.28 -18.89
C ALA A 286 -20.44 -8.51 -17.42
N ALA A 287 -20.20 -7.45 -16.65
CA ALA A 287 -19.92 -7.52 -15.21
C ALA A 287 -20.99 -8.35 -14.46
N PHE A 288 -22.27 -8.20 -14.83
CA PHE A 288 -23.42 -8.82 -14.16
C PHE A 288 -23.89 -10.17 -14.76
N GLU A 289 -23.33 -10.62 -15.89
CA GLU A 289 -23.79 -11.85 -16.59
C GLU A 289 -23.21 -13.15 -16.02
N ASN A 290 -22.20 -13.07 -15.16
CA ASN A 290 -21.44 -14.23 -14.67
C ASN A 290 -22.20 -15.17 -13.71
N ASP A 291 -23.41 -14.85 -13.28
CA ASP A 291 -24.14 -15.65 -12.28
C ASP A 291 -25.14 -16.68 -12.85
N THR A 292 -25.46 -16.71 -14.16
CA THR A 292 -26.57 -17.60 -14.64
C THR A 292 -26.45 -18.36 -15.97
N LYS A 293 -25.50 -18.12 -16.88
CA LYS A 293 -25.44 -18.91 -18.15
C LYS A 293 -24.02 -19.26 -18.60
N LYS A 294 -23.71 -20.57 -18.58
CA LYS A 294 -22.61 -21.15 -19.37
C LYS A 294 -22.95 -21.00 -20.86
N GLY A 295 -22.16 -20.20 -21.58
CA GLY A 295 -21.97 -20.30 -23.03
C GLY A 295 -22.61 -19.21 -23.88
N HIS A 296 -21.84 -18.19 -24.23
CA HIS A 296 -21.50 -17.83 -25.61
C HIS A 296 -20.38 -16.77 -25.59
N VAL A 297 -19.42 -16.89 -26.50
CA VAL A 297 -18.20 -16.05 -26.56
C VAL A 297 -18.44 -14.89 -27.52
N SER A 298 -18.30 -13.65 -27.04
CA SER A 298 -17.99 -12.47 -27.87
C SER A 298 -16.59 -11.95 -27.53
N ASN A 299 -15.78 -11.74 -28.56
CA ASN A 299 -14.40 -11.25 -28.50
C ASN A 299 -14.36 -9.72 -28.29
N SER A 300 -14.59 -9.24 -27.07
CA SER A 300 -14.13 -7.90 -26.68
C SER A 300 -13.22 -8.00 -25.46
N ALA A 301 -12.09 -7.29 -25.51
CA ALA A 301 -11.11 -7.22 -24.45
C ALA A 301 -11.68 -6.42 -23.28
N THR A 302 -11.84 -7.06 -22.11
CA THR A 302 -12.42 -6.45 -20.92
C THR A 302 -11.47 -5.37 -20.34
N PRO A 303 -11.88 -4.09 -20.25
CA PRO A 303 -11.17 -2.99 -19.58
C PRO A 303 -11.47 -2.88 -18.07
N LEU A 304 -12.38 -3.71 -17.56
CA LEU A 304 -12.71 -3.80 -16.13
C LEU A 304 -11.79 -4.83 -15.46
N GLU A 305 -11.03 -4.37 -14.47
CA GLU A 305 -10.09 -5.17 -13.71
C GLU A 305 -10.69 -5.51 -12.32
N PRO A 306 -10.45 -6.71 -11.78
CA PRO A 306 -10.96 -7.10 -10.49
C PRO A 306 -10.26 -6.33 -9.36
N VAL A 307 -11.01 -5.97 -8.33
CA VAL A 307 -10.46 -5.47 -7.07
C VAL A 307 -9.96 -6.65 -6.23
N PHE A 308 -8.84 -6.49 -5.51
CA PHE A 308 -8.24 -7.54 -4.67
C PHE A 308 -9.16 -8.12 -3.56
N ILE A 309 -10.15 -7.34 -3.12
CA ILE A 309 -11.25 -7.72 -2.20
C ILE A 309 -12.63 -7.64 -2.86
N GLY A 310 -12.70 -7.71 -4.19
CA GLY A 310 -13.94 -7.50 -4.95
C GLY A 310 -15.04 -8.49 -4.56
N THR A 311 -14.74 -9.78 -4.41
CA THR A 311 -15.72 -10.79 -4.01
C THR A 311 -16.33 -10.50 -2.61
N PRO A 312 -15.53 -10.34 -1.54
CA PRO A 312 -16.04 -9.88 -0.24
C PRO A 312 -16.94 -8.64 -0.31
N LEU A 313 -16.56 -7.61 -1.07
CA LEU A 313 -17.33 -6.38 -1.17
C LEU A 313 -18.66 -6.60 -1.90
N ASN A 314 -18.66 -7.36 -2.99
CA ASN A 314 -19.87 -7.66 -3.75
C ASN A 314 -20.86 -8.48 -2.90
N ASP A 315 -20.38 -9.41 -2.08
CA ASP A 315 -21.22 -10.19 -1.17
C ASP A 315 -21.77 -9.36 -0.02
N LEU A 316 -20.95 -8.45 0.54
CA LEU A 316 -21.40 -7.46 1.53
C LEU A 316 -22.57 -6.63 0.99
N PHE A 317 -22.46 -6.13 -0.24
CA PHE A 317 -23.56 -5.42 -0.90
C PHE A 317 -24.79 -6.32 -1.06
N ARG A 318 -24.61 -7.52 -1.61
CA ARG A 318 -25.71 -8.46 -1.91
C ARG A 318 -26.50 -8.86 -0.65
N GLU A 319 -25.80 -9.17 0.43
CA GLU A 319 -26.40 -9.82 1.60
C GLU A 319 -26.78 -8.86 2.73
N ARG A 320 -26.05 -7.77 2.92
CA ARG A 320 -26.16 -6.96 4.15
C ARG A 320 -26.51 -5.49 3.91
N PHE A 321 -26.13 -4.89 2.78
CA PHE A 321 -26.29 -3.44 2.55
C PHE A 321 -27.71 -2.93 2.82
N ALA A 322 -28.73 -3.58 2.25
CA ALA A 322 -30.13 -3.17 2.44
C ALA A 322 -30.57 -3.21 3.91
N SER A 323 -30.20 -4.29 4.63
CA SER A 323 -30.49 -4.44 6.06
C SER A 323 -29.75 -3.41 6.91
N VAL A 324 -28.46 -3.14 6.63
CA VAL A 324 -27.66 -2.14 7.35
C VAL A 324 -28.27 -0.74 7.20
N VAL A 325 -28.63 -0.35 5.96
CA VAL A 325 -29.30 0.93 5.71
C VAL A 325 -30.63 1.03 6.46
N ARG A 326 -31.43 -0.05 6.47
CA ARG A 326 -32.71 -0.11 7.19
C ARG A 326 -32.54 0.11 8.69
N PHE A 327 -31.64 -0.63 9.36
CA PHE A 327 -31.44 -0.50 10.80
C PHE A 327 -30.79 0.84 11.18
N ARG A 328 -29.85 1.32 10.37
CA ARG A 328 -29.28 2.67 10.51
C ARG A 328 -30.37 3.74 10.57
N GLN A 329 -31.30 3.70 9.63
CA GLN A 329 -32.38 4.68 9.55
C GLN A 329 -33.45 4.48 10.64
N ALA A 330 -33.91 3.25 10.86
CA ALA A 330 -35.00 2.96 11.79
C ALA A 330 -34.62 3.22 13.25
N CYS A 331 -33.35 2.98 13.61
CA CYS A 331 -32.86 3.08 14.98
C CYS A 331 -31.93 4.30 15.23
N GLY A 332 -31.65 5.12 14.20
CA GLY A 332 -30.75 6.28 14.33
C GLY A 332 -29.31 5.93 14.69
N LEU A 333 -28.85 4.73 14.32
CA LEU A 333 -27.54 4.19 14.69
C LEU A 333 -26.44 4.70 13.77
N ASN A 334 -25.17 4.76 14.23
CA ASN A 334 -24.00 4.93 13.35
C ASN A 334 -23.67 3.64 12.57
N TRP A 335 -22.76 3.70 11.57
CA TRP A 335 -22.57 2.58 10.62
C TRP A 335 -22.12 1.32 11.37
N ARG A 336 -21.19 1.52 12.30
CA ARG A 336 -20.64 0.49 13.17
C ARG A 336 -21.74 -0.21 14.00
N SER A 337 -22.62 0.57 14.60
CA SER A 337 -23.72 0.06 15.43
C SER A 337 -24.75 -0.71 14.58
N ALA A 338 -25.09 -0.20 13.39
CA ALA A 338 -26.01 -0.86 12.47
C ALA A 338 -25.43 -2.19 11.92
N GLU A 339 -24.13 -2.22 11.59
CA GLU A 339 -23.42 -3.42 11.13
C GLU A 339 -23.36 -4.50 12.23
N ALA A 340 -23.07 -4.12 13.47
CA ALA A 340 -23.05 -5.03 14.63
C ALA A 340 -24.44 -5.64 14.87
N MET A 341 -25.49 -4.81 14.83
CA MET A 341 -26.87 -5.25 15.00
C MET A 341 -27.30 -6.23 13.89
N VAL A 342 -26.98 -5.94 12.62
CA VAL A 342 -27.27 -6.85 11.49
C VAL A 342 -26.55 -8.18 11.65
N HIS A 343 -25.30 -8.18 12.12
CA HIS A 343 -24.55 -9.41 12.36
C HIS A 343 -25.19 -10.29 13.44
N ASP A 344 -25.63 -9.71 14.56
CA ASP A 344 -26.14 -10.48 15.70
C ASP A 344 -27.59 -10.98 15.52
N LEU A 345 -28.37 -10.28 14.67
CA LEU A 345 -29.72 -10.66 14.28
C LEU A 345 -29.76 -11.70 13.14
N GLN A 346 -28.62 -12.12 12.57
CA GLN A 346 -28.60 -13.15 11.53
C GLN A 346 -29.24 -14.45 12.02
N GLY A 347 -30.50 -14.70 11.60
CA GLY A 347 -31.24 -15.91 11.91
C GLY A 347 -32.01 -15.91 13.24
N LYS A 348 -32.16 -14.77 13.94
CA LYS A 348 -32.97 -14.62 15.16
C LYS A 348 -34.21 -13.73 14.91
N GLN A 349 -35.27 -13.90 15.71
CA GLN A 349 -36.45 -13.01 15.65
C GLN A 349 -36.10 -11.60 16.13
N GLU A 350 -36.71 -10.58 15.50
CA GLU A 350 -36.49 -9.15 15.73
C GLU A 350 -36.97 -8.71 17.12
N GLU A 351 -36.15 -8.90 18.16
CA GLU A 351 -36.29 -8.14 19.41
C GLU A 351 -35.39 -6.90 19.34
N LEU A 352 -36.00 -5.73 19.15
CA LEU A 352 -35.31 -4.45 19.02
C LEU A 352 -34.98 -3.87 20.41
N ASP A 353 -33.76 -4.09 20.89
CA ASP A 353 -33.15 -3.22 21.90
C ASP A 353 -32.01 -2.40 21.26
N SER A 354 -32.32 -1.20 20.81
CA SER A 354 -31.38 -0.30 20.15
C SER A 354 -30.29 0.24 21.08
N ASN A 355 -30.51 0.22 22.40
CA ASN A 355 -29.56 0.77 23.38
C ASN A 355 -28.37 -0.16 23.66
N ALA A 356 -28.52 -1.47 23.43
CA ALA A 356 -27.45 -2.45 23.63
C ALA A 356 -26.32 -2.34 22.59
N TYR A 357 -26.57 -1.70 21.45
CA TYR A 357 -25.67 -1.67 20.29
C TYR A 357 -25.06 -0.30 19.99
N ALA A 358 -25.19 0.69 20.89
CA ALA A 358 -24.61 2.02 20.72
C ALA A 358 -23.07 1.99 20.86
N LEU A 359 -22.37 1.71 19.76
CA LEU A 359 -20.91 1.70 19.69
C LEU A 359 -20.38 3.10 19.31
N PRO A 360 -19.24 3.56 19.88
CA PRO A 360 -18.63 4.84 19.51
C PRO A 360 -18.30 4.91 18.02
N ASP A 361 -18.46 6.10 17.41
CA ASP A 361 -18.03 6.33 16.04
C ASP A 361 -16.53 6.64 16.03
N ASP A 362 -15.72 5.71 15.52
CA ASP A 362 -14.25 5.79 15.51
C ASP A 362 -13.69 6.64 14.36
N VAL A 363 -14.58 7.34 13.66
CA VAL A 363 -14.32 8.14 12.46
C VAL A 363 -13.65 9.47 12.83
N ALA A 364 -14.00 10.09 13.95
CA ALA A 364 -13.49 11.43 14.32
C ALA A 364 -11.98 11.49 14.61
N ASP A 365 -11.35 10.37 14.97
CA ASP A 365 -9.94 10.32 15.39
C ASP A 365 -8.94 10.14 14.23
N ARG A 366 -9.41 10.06 12.97
CA ARG A 366 -8.56 9.71 11.82
C ARG A 366 -8.59 10.75 10.71
N ALA A 367 -7.41 11.17 10.24
CA ALA A 367 -7.19 12.16 9.18
C ALA A 367 -7.50 11.63 7.76
N LEU A 368 -8.67 11.01 7.55
CA LEU A 368 -9.14 10.60 6.23
C LEU A 368 -9.86 11.78 5.54
N PRO A 369 -9.85 11.88 4.18
CA PRO A 369 -10.54 12.94 3.47
C PRO A 369 -12.03 13.03 3.84
N PRO A 370 -12.64 14.24 3.92
CA PRO A 370 -14.04 14.40 4.30
C PRO A 370 -15.01 13.50 3.52
N MET A 371 -14.79 13.36 2.21
CA MET A 371 -15.59 12.49 1.33
C MET A 371 -15.59 10.99 1.71
N MET A 372 -14.63 10.53 2.52
CA MET A 372 -14.52 9.16 3.03
C MET A 372 -15.22 8.99 4.39
N MET A 373 -15.47 10.11 5.06
CA MET A 373 -16.06 10.20 6.40
C MET A 373 -17.51 10.71 6.35
N ASP A 374 -17.90 11.30 5.23
CA ASP A 374 -19.23 11.80 4.99
C ASP A 374 -20.28 10.70 5.04
N ASP A 375 -21.39 11.02 5.69
CA ASP A 375 -22.52 10.13 5.87
C ASP A 375 -23.81 10.80 5.42
N ALA A 376 -24.23 10.50 4.19
CA ALA A 376 -25.44 11.08 3.63
C ALA A 376 -26.72 10.69 4.40
N LEU A 377 -26.69 9.64 5.23
CA LEU A 377 -27.81 9.21 6.07
C LEU A 377 -27.82 9.86 7.47
N GLN A 378 -26.75 10.59 7.85
CA GLN A 378 -26.73 11.34 9.11
C GLN A 378 -27.58 12.63 9.01
N ALA A 379 -27.54 13.30 7.85
CA ALA A 379 -28.22 14.57 7.63
C ALA A 379 -29.60 14.45 6.94
N LYS A 380 -29.87 13.35 6.23
CA LYS A 380 -31.06 13.19 5.39
C LYS A 380 -31.78 11.87 5.65
N SER A 381 -33.11 11.89 5.51
CA SER A 381 -33.92 10.67 5.53
C SER A 381 -33.64 9.79 4.29
N ALA A 382 -33.89 8.48 4.33
CA ALA A 382 -33.66 7.63 3.15
C ALA A 382 -34.60 7.93 1.96
N LYS A 383 -35.66 8.72 2.19
CA LYS A 383 -36.51 9.22 1.11
C LYS A 383 -35.79 10.29 0.28
N ASP A 384 -34.98 11.12 0.94
CA ASP A 384 -34.30 12.28 0.35
C ASP A 384 -32.84 12.00 0.01
N ALA A 385 -32.27 10.92 0.56
CA ALA A 385 -30.90 10.49 0.28
C ALA A 385 -30.77 9.82 -1.10
N SER A 386 -29.57 9.96 -1.68
CA SER A 386 -29.19 9.38 -2.97
C SER A 386 -28.64 7.97 -2.77
N LEU A 387 -29.27 6.98 -3.42
CA LEU A 387 -28.82 5.58 -3.37
C LEU A 387 -27.38 5.42 -3.88
N PRO A 388 -27.00 5.95 -5.06
CA PRO A 388 -25.62 5.84 -5.53
C PRO A 388 -24.59 6.52 -4.62
N LEU A 389 -24.94 7.64 -3.98
CA LEU A 389 -24.05 8.31 -3.03
C LEU A 389 -23.83 7.48 -1.77
N VAL A 390 -24.91 7.00 -1.14
CA VAL A 390 -24.84 6.17 0.06
C VAL A 390 -24.10 4.86 -0.21
N ALA A 391 -24.35 4.23 -1.36
CA ALA A 391 -23.64 3.02 -1.76
C ALA A 391 -22.14 3.28 -1.97
N MET A 392 -21.74 4.42 -2.55
CA MET A 392 -20.34 4.79 -2.72
C MET A 392 -19.65 5.09 -1.38
N GLN A 393 -20.29 5.83 -0.47
CA GLN A 393 -19.77 6.08 0.87
C GLN A 393 -19.59 4.77 1.67
N PHE A 394 -20.57 3.88 1.58
CA PHE A 394 -20.50 2.55 2.19
C PHE A 394 -19.37 1.69 1.61
N LEU A 395 -19.16 1.74 0.28
CA LEU A 395 -18.01 1.10 -0.38
C LEU A 395 -16.69 1.65 0.16
N LEU A 396 -16.52 2.97 0.18
CA LEU A 396 -15.28 3.63 0.59
C LEU A 396 -14.91 3.31 2.02
N ARG A 397 -15.90 3.29 2.93
CA ARG A 397 -15.73 2.83 4.31
C ARG A 397 -15.08 1.45 4.39
N HIS A 398 -15.56 0.49 3.60
CA HIS A 398 -15.06 -0.90 3.63
C HIS A 398 -13.80 -1.13 2.79
N PHE A 399 -13.58 -0.31 1.77
CA PHE A 399 -12.41 -0.42 0.89
C PHE A 399 -11.17 0.21 1.51
N VAL A 400 -11.26 1.47 1.96
CA VAL A 400 -10.13 2.21 2.54
C VAL A 400 -9.73 1.61 3.89
N ARG A 401 -10.72 1.17 4.68
CA ARG A 401 -10.50 0.53 5.99
C ARG A 401 -10.59 -0.99 5.92
N CYS A 402 -10.34 -1.59 4.75
CA CYS A 402 -10.51 -3.04 4.56
C CYS A 402 -9.71 -3.88 5.56
N THR A 403 -8.63 -3.33 6.10
CA THR A 403 -7.76 -3.95 7.10
C THR A 403 -8.33 -3.95 8.51
N GLU A 404 -9.43 -3.25 8.74
CA GLU A 404 -10.14 -3.28 10.01
C GLU A 404 -11.27 -4.30 10.02
N PHE A 405 -11.74 -4.73 8.85
CA PHE A 405 -12.90 -5.61 8.74
C PHE A 405 -12.47 -7.02 8.36
N CYS A 406 -13.10 -8.02 8.97
CA CYS A 406 -12.97 -9.38 8.50
C CYS A 406 -13.58 -9.51 7.10
N LEU A 407 -12.81 -10.02 6.13
CA LEU A 407 -13.27 -10.22 4.74
C LEU A 407 -14.45 -11.20 4.58
N VAL A 408 -14.85 -11.90 5.65
CA VAL A 408 -15.93 -12.90 5.61
C VAL A 408 -17.15 -12.45 6.38
N CYS A 409 -17.00 -12.10 7.66
CA CYS A 409 -18.15 -11.67 8.47
C CYS A 409 -18.40 -10.16 8.42
N HIS A 410 -17.48 -9.39 7.82
CA HIS A 410 -17.49 -7.93 7.76
C HIS A 410 -17.56 -7.23 9.13
N CYS A 411 -17.30 -7.97 10.21
CA CYS A 411 -17.14 -7.38 11.53
C CYS A 411 -15.77 -6.72 11.62
N GLN A 412 -15.73 -5.57 12.28
CA GLN A 412 -14.47 -4.96 12.68
C GLN A 412 -13.70 -5.92 13.59
N VAL A 413 -12.39 -5.99 13.41
CA VAL A 413 -11.50 -6.76 14.27
C VAL A 413 -10.83 -5.81 15.24
N GLU A 414 -10.69 -6.23 16.50
CA GLU A 414 -10.14 -5.46 17.61
C GLU A 414 -8.60 -5.28 17.49
N ALA A 415 -8.14 -4.69 16.39
CA ALA A 415 -6.75 -4.30 16.21
C ALA A 415 -6.67 -2.76 16.18
N THR A 416 -6.00 -2.18 17.19
CA THR A 416 -5.69 -0.74 17.24
C THR A 416 -4.56 -0.34 16.28
N PHE A 417 -3.99 -1.30 15.53
CA PHE A 417 -2.86 -1.09 14.64
C PHE A 417 -3.25 -1.32 13.18
N GLU A 418 -2.88 -0.38 12.32
CA GLU A 418 -3.24 -0.37 10.90
C GLU A 418 -2.47 -1.47 10.15
N ALA A 419 -3.12 -2.59 9.84
CA ALA A 419 -2.52 -3.64 9.02
C ALA A 419 -2.40 -3.18 7.57
N LEU A 420 -1.32 -3.59 6.87
CA LEU A 420 -1.12 -3.28 5.45
C LEU A 420 -1.92 -4.23 4.51
N LYS A 421 -2.35 -5.39 4.99
CA LYS A 421 -3.18 -6.36 4.23
C LYS A 421 -4.44 -6.72 5.03
N PRO A 422 -5.62 -6.80 4.38
CA PRO A 422 -6.83 -7.25 5.04
C PRO A 422 -6.78 -8.73 5.40
N TYR A 423 -7.50 -9.09 6.47
CA TYR A 423 -7.39 -10.40 7.10
C TYR A 423 -8.75 -10.94 7.52
N VAL A 424 -8.74 -12.18 8.03
CA VAL A 424 -9.90 -12.87 8.57
C VAL A 424 -9.81 -12.91 10.08
N CYS A 425 -10.93 -12.71 10.76
CA CYS A 425 -10.98 -12.89 12.21
C CYS A 425 -10.69 -14.35 12.61
N SER A 426 -10.38 -14.58 13.88
CA SER A 426 -10.05 -15.89 14.43
C SER A 426 -11.24 -16.87 14.51
N LYS A 427 -12.46 -16.46 14.13
CA LYS A 427 -13.64 -17.33 14.14
C LYS A 427 -13.43 -18.52 13.17
N PRO A 428 -13.57 -19.78 13.63
CA PRO A 428 -13.32 -20.96 12.79
C PRO A 428 -14.13 -20.99 11.49
N LEU A 429 -15.39 -20.53 11.53
CA LEU A 429 -16.24 -20.46 10.35
C LEU A 429 -15.73 -19.44 9.32
N CYS A 430 -15.25 -18.28 9.77
CA CYS A 430 -14.70 -17.27 8.87
C CYS A 430 -13.41 -17.77 8.23
N LEU A 431 -12.54 -18.42 9.00
CA LEU A 431 -11.33 -19.06 8.48
C LEU A 431 -11.67 -20.15 7.45
N TYR A 432 -12.67 -20.99 7.74
CA TYR A 432 -13.15 -22.01 6.81
C TYR A 432 -13.69 -21.39 5.52
N GLN A 433 -14.61 -20.42 5.61
CA GLN A 433 -15.23 -19.77 4.45
C GLN A 433 -14.17 -19.05 3.60
N TYR A 434 -13.22 -18.38 4.23
CA TYR A 434 -12.11 -17.77 3.52
C TYR A 434 -11.28 -18.81 2.73
N MET A 435 -10.95 -19.94 3.34
CA MET A 435 -10.12 -20.99 2.73
C MET A 435 -10.88 -21.77 1.64
N SER A 436 -12.11 -22.18 1.94
CA SER A 436 -12.92 -23.08 1.10
C SER A 436 -13.72 -22.36 0.01
N LEU A 437 -14.17 -21.12 0.26
CA LEU A 437 -15.00 -20.35 -0.67
C LEU A 437 -14.20 -19.28 -1.44
N GLY A 438 -12.96 -19.00 -1.04
CA GLY A 438 -12.04 -18.12 -1.77
C GLY A 438 -12.25 -16.63 -1.52
N PHE A 439 -12.80 -16.26 -0.36
CA PHE A 439 -13.02 -14.86 0.05
C PHE A 439 -11.74 -14.10 0.48
N GLY A 440 -10.56 -14.56 0.05
CA GLY A 440 -9.28 -13.91 0.34
C GLY A 440 -8.72 -13.11 -0.82
N PRO A 441 -7.64 -12.33 -0.58
CA PRO A 441 -6.86 -11.76 -1.66
C PRO A 441 -6.55 -12.87 -2.66
N SER A 442 -6.74 -12.60 -3.94
CA SER A 442 -6.48 -13.58 -4.99
C SER A 442 -5.05 -14.10 -4.83
N ILE A 443 -4.92 -15.41 -4.57
CA ILE A 443 -3.62 -16.08 -4.47
C ILE A 443 -2.81 -15.90 -5.76
N GLU A 444 -3.51 -15.71 -6.88
CA GLU A 444 -2.95 -15.40 -8.18
C GLU A 444 -2.21 -14.06 -8.16
N TRP A 445 -2.77 -13.04 -7.50
CA TRP A 445 -2.09 -11.74 -7.34
C TRP A 445 -0.78 -11.87 -6.57
N GLU A 446 -0.74 -12.64 -5.49
CA GLU A 446 0.48 -12.83 -4.68
C GLU A 446 1.55 -13.63 -5.43
N VAL A 447 1.15 -14.61 -6.25
CA VAL A 447 2.04 -15.33 -7.17
C VAL A 447 2.59 -14.42 -8.27
N LEU A 448 1.79 -13.47 -8.78
CA LEU A 448 2.20 -12.55 -9.83
C LEU A 448 3.15 -11.45 -9.29
N SER A 449 2.79 -10.85 -8.16
CA SER A 449 3.49 -9.71 -7.54
C SER A 449 4.77 -10.12 -6.82
N GLU A 450 4.73 -11.14 -5.96
CA GLU A 450 5.82 -11.52 -5.06
C GLU A 450 6.16 -13.04 -5.15
N PRO A 451 6.56 -13.56 -6.33
CA PRO A 451 6.72 -15.00 -6.55
C PRO A 451 7.77 -15.64 -5.64
N TYR A 452 8.85 -14.92 -5.31
CA TYR A 452 9.91 -15.44 -4.44
C TYR A 452 9.50 -15.48 -2.96
N VAL A 453 8.56 -14.61 -2.55
CA VAL A 453 7.96 -14.68 -1.20
C VAL A 453 7.06 -15.90 -1.09
N VAL A 454 6.23 -16.17 -2.10
CA VAL A 454 5.40 -17.39 -2.14
C VAL A 454 6.27 -18.66 -2.11
N ASP A 455 7.34 -18.71 -2.92
CA ASP A 455 8.29 -19.84 -2.93
C ASP A 455 8.93 -20.05 -1.55
N LEU A 456 9.33 -18.96 -0.89
CA LEU A 456 9.88 -18.97 0.46
C LEU A 456 8.89 -19.55 1.49
N LEU A 457 7.63 -19.10 1.47
CA LEU A 457 6.59 -19.57 2.39
C LEU A 457 6.31 -21.08 2.21
N VAL A 458 6.22 -21.53 0.96
CA VAL A 458 6.02 -22.95 0.63
C VAL A 458 7.24 -23.78 1.07
N SER A 459 8.45 -23.29 0.80
CA SER A 459 9.70 -23.95 1.20
C SER A 459 9.82 -24.14 2.71
N PHE A 460 9.45 -23.14 3.52
CA PHE A 460 9.43 -23.27 4.96
C PHE A 460 8.35 -24.21 5.47
N CYS A 461 7.15 -24.19 4.88
CA CYS A 461 6.10 -25.14 5.20
C CYS A 461 6.54 -26.58 4.90
N TYR A 462 7.16 -26.80 3.73
CA TYR A 462 7.69 -28.10 3.32
C TYR A 462 8.75 -28.62 4.30
N ALA A 463 9.75 -27.79 4.65
CA ALA A 463 10.80 -28.17 5.59
C ALA A 463 10.24 -28.48 6.99
N ALA A 464 9.23 -27.74 7.45
CA ALA A 464 8.55 -27.99 8.72
C ALA A 464 7.74 -29.30 8.69
N ALA A 465 7.00 -29.55 7.61
CA ALA A 465 6.20 -30.75 7.42
C ALA A 465 7.09 -32.02 7.34
N LYS A 466 8.15 -31.99 6.53
CA LYS A 466 9.06 -33.13 6.34
C LYS A 466 9.80 -33.54 7.61
N GLN A 467 9.98 -32.62 8.56
CA GLN A 467 10.57 -32.89 9.87
C GLN A 467 9.54 -33.14 10.99
N GLY A 468 8.24 -33.15 10.69
CA GLY A 468 7.19 -33.31 11.71
C GLY A 468 7.09 -32.13 12.68
N ARG A 469 7.59 -30.95 12.30
CA ARG A 469 7.65 -29.72 13.12
C ARG A 469 6.57 -28.70 12.77
N LEU A 470 5.69 -29.02 11.84
CA LEU A 470 4.53 -28.20 11.52
C LEU A 470 3.59 -28.13 12.74
N LYS A 471 3.35 -26.91 13.27
CA LYS A 471 2.54 -26.70 14.48
C LYS A 471 1.05 -26.51 14.18
N GLU A 472 0.75 -25.95 13.03
CA GLU A 472 -0.60 -25.61 12.58
C GLU A 472 -0.92 -26.35 11.29
N PHE A 473 -2.19 -26.68 11.10
CA PHE A 473 -2.64 -27.48 9.98
C PHE A 473 -3.88 -26.83 9.33
N PRO A 474 -4.09 -27.06 8.03
CA PRO A 474 -5.31 -26.65 7.33
C PRO A 474 -6.50 -27.55 7.71
N VAL A 475 -6.92 -27.48 8.98
CA VAL A 475 -8.06 -28.28 9.48
C VAL A 475 -9.38 -27.57 9.21
N GLY A 476 -10.45 -28.36 9.12
CA GLY A 476 -11.81 -27.88 8.94
C GLY A 476 -12.18 -27.55 7.51
N ILE A 477 -11.28 -27.71 6.52
CA ILE A 477 -11.49 -27.39 5.11
C ILE A 477 -11.76 -28.61 4.20
N ASP A 478 -12.26 -29.71 4.81
CA ASP A 478 -12.59 -31.01 4.18
C ASP A 478 -11.57 -31.49 3.13
N LEU A 479 -10.29 -31.48 3.52
CA LEU A 479 -9.23 -31.98 2.64
C LEU A 479 -9.28 -33.50 2.58
N LYS A 480 -9.39 -34.02 1.36
CA LYS A 480 -9.11 -35.42 1.06
C LYS A 480 -7.66 -35.57 0.64
N VAL A 481 -6.93 -36.45 1.33
CA VAL A 481 -5.47 -36.61 1.18
C VAL A 481 -5.08 -38.07 1.02
N PRO A 482 -3.97 -38.37 0.33
CA PRO A 482 -3.41 -39.72 0.30
C PRO A 482 -2.64 -40.00 1.59
N VAL A 483 -2.87 -41.16 2.19
CA VAL A 483 -2.10 -41.65 3.34
C VAL A 483 -1.13 -42.72 2.85
N LEU A 484 0.17 -42.41 2.89
CA LEU A 484 1.22 -43.30 2.40
C LEU A 484 1.91 -44.04 3.57
N PRO A 485 2.34 -45.31 3.39
CA PRO A 485 3.09 -46.04 4.40
C PRO A 485 4.39 -45.31 4.71
N HIS A 486 4.60 -44.97 5.97
CA HIS A 486 5.81 -44.28 6.37
C HIS A 486 6.94 -45.28 6.55
N PHE A 487 7.91 -45.28 5.63
CA PHE A 487 9.24 -45.74 6.00
C PHE A 487 9.79 -44.70 6.96
N LYS A 488 9.82 -45.01 8.26
CA LYS A 488 10.72 -44.30 9.17
C LYS A 488 12.11 -44.46 8.58
N ASP A 489 12.63 -43.42 7.93
CA ASP A 489 14.04 -43.31 7.64
C ASP A 489 14.74 -43.40 9.00
N LYS A 490 15.24 -44.60 9.31
CA LYS A 490 15.81 -44.98 10.62
C LYS A 490 17.05 -44.14 11.00
N LEU A 491 17.43 -43.16 10.19
CA LEU A 491 18.62 -42.34 10.35
C LEU A 491 18.33 -40.92 10.88
N LEU A 492 17.09 -40.43 10.85
CA LEU A 492 16.80 -39.02 11.20
C LEU A 492 16.49 -38.77 12.68
N ALA A 493 16.16 -39.81 13.45
CA ALA A 493 15.91 -39.70 14.90
C ALA A 493 17.20 -39.74 15.77
N SER A 494 18.37 -39.97 15.16
CA SER A 494 19.62 -40.19 15.91
C SER A 494 20.42 -38.91 16.21
N GLY A 495 20.00 -37.73 15.76
CA GLY A 495 20.75 -36.48 15.96
C GLY A 495 20.56 -35.81 17.33
N TYR A 496 19.59 -36.25 18.13
CA TYR A 496 19.24 -35.65 19.43
C TYR A 496 19.09 -36.68 20.55
N ARG A 497 19.99 -37.67 20.62
CA ARG A 497 20.16 -38.49 21.83
C ARG A 497 21.52 -38.20 22.46
N ASN A 498 21.57 -37.22 23.37
CA ASN A 498 22.67 -37.14 24.32
C ASN A 498 22.36 -38.02 25.54
N GLN A 499 23.36 -38.83 25.87
CA GLN A 499 23.42 -39.81 26.93
C GLN A 499 23.00 -39.24 28.29
N THR A 500 21.94 -39.79 28.88
CA THR A 500 21.95 -40.13 30.31
C THR A 500 21.18 -41.45 30.52
N ASN A 501 21.88 -42.38 31.16
CA ASN A 501 21.47 -43.67 31.73
C ASN A 501 20.72 -44.71 30.87
N ASN A 502 21.43 -45.84 30.69
CA ASN A 502 20.87 -47.18 30.52
C ASN A 502 19.67 -47.42 31.44
N GLN A 503 18.53 -47.78 30.85
CA GLN A 503 17.77 -48.98 31.22
C GLN A 503 16.70 -49.28 30.16
N ASN A 504 16.83 -50.46 29.54
CA ASN A 504 15.81 -51.28 28.91
C ASN A 504 14.54 -50.59 28.36
N ILE A 505 14.56 -50.26 27.06
CA ILE A 505 13.33 -50.27 26.24
C ILE A 505 13.63 -51.06 24.97
N LYS A 506 13.28 -52.34 24.99
CA LYS A 506 12.96 -53.10 23.77
C LYS A 506 11.58 -52.61 23.32
N GLU A 507 11.52 -51.60 22.47
CA GLU A 507 10.29 -51.29 21.73
C GLU A 507 10.57 -51.38 20.23
N THR A 508 10.23 -52.55 19.71
CA THR A 508 9.87 -52.76 18.31
C THR A 508 8.60 -51.96 18.05
N VAL A 509 8.71 -50.66 17.74
CA VAL A 509 7.56 -49.86 17.30
C VAL A 509 7.23 -50.27 15.86
N GLY A 510 6.07 -50.90 15.71
CA GLY A 510 5.58 -51.49 14.47
C GLY A 510 5.52 -50.51 13.30
N ILE A 511 5.74 -51.06 12.10
CA ILE A 511 5.26 -50.48 10.85
C ILE A 511 3.76 -50.27 11.03
N THR A 512 3.24 -49.06 10.87
CA THR A 512 1.81 -48.86 10.67
C THR A 512 1.47 -49.60 9.37
N ASP A 513 0.69 -50.68 9.45
CA ASP A 513 0.19 -51.47 8.31
C ASP A 513 -0.75 -50.63 7.43
N ILE A 514 -0.21 -49.59 6.80
CA ILE A 514 -0.92 -48.77 5.81
C ILE A 514 -0.91 -49.58 4.51
N ARG A 515 -2.06 -50.15 4.18
CA ARG A 515 -2.23 -50.95 2.96
C ARG A 515 -2.42 -50.02 1.76
N PRO A 516 -1.83 -50.34 0.59
CA PRO A 516 -2.13 -49.63 -0.64
C PRO A 516 -3.61 -49.73 -0.97
N SER A 517 -4.18 -48.66 -1.53
CA SER A 517 -5.57 -48.65 -1.99
C SER A 517 -5.79 -49.73 -3.05
N PHE A 518 -4.82 -49.93 -3.95
CA PHE A 518 -4.75 -51.03 -4.91
C PHE A 518 -3.32 -51.19 -5.45
N LYS A 519 -3.06 -52.29 -6.18
CA LYS A 519 -1.78 -52.54 -6.86
C LYS A 519 -1.98 -52.55 -8.37
N ALA A 520 -1.04 -51.99 -9.12
CA ALA A 520 -1.12 -51.94 -10.59
C ALA A 520 0.27 -51.97 -11.25
N HIS A 521 0.32 -52.06 -12.56
CA HIS A 521 1.56 -51.97 -13.35
C HIS A 521 1.61 -50.62 -14.07
N LEU A 522 2.66 -49.84 -13.84
CA LEU A 522 2.85 -48.53 -14.45
C LEU A 522 3.89 -48.62 -15.58
N ASP A 523 3.46 -48.29 -16.79
CA ASP A 523 4.32 -48.05 -17.95
C ASP A 523 4.72 -46.57 -17.98
N PHE A 524 5.99 -46.31 -17.67
CA PHE A 524 6.55 -44.95 -17.64
C PHE A 524 6.77 -44.33 -19.01
N ASP A 525 6.91 -45.13 -20.06
CA ASP A 525 7.19 -44.64 -21.41
C ASP A 525 5.90 -44.10 -22.07
N ASN A 526 4.76 -44.71 -21.74
CA ASN A 526 3.45 -44.32 -22.27
C ASN A 526 2.51 -43.67 -21.23
N ASN A 527 2.95 -43.53 -19.98
CA ASN A 527 2.14 -43.09 -18.83
C ASN A 527 0.84 -43.89 -18.70
N LYS A 528 0.96 -45.21 -18.74
CA LYS A 528 -0.20 -46.10 -18.71
C LYS A 528 -0.19 -46.94 -17.45
N ILE A 529 -1.29 -46.93 -16.69
CA ILE A 529 -1.51 -47.91 -15.63
C ILE A 529 -2.35 -49.06 -16.18
N THR A 530 -1.85 -50.28 -16.04
CA THR A 530 -2.55 -51.52 -16.38
C THR A 530 -2.87 -52.33 -15.13
N PHE A 531 -4.08 -52.89 -15.12
CA PHE A 531 -4.60 -53.69 -14.01
C PHE A 531 -4.64 -55.17 -14.39
N ASP A 532 -4.49 -56.05 -13.40
CA ASP A 532 -4.80 -57.46 -13.59
C ASP A 532 -6.31 -57.64 -13.83
N ALA A 533 -6.66 -58.42 -14.84
CA ALA A 533 -8.02 -58.57 -15.38
C ALA A 533 -9.09 -59.08 -14.38
N SER A 534 -8.70 -59.45 -13.16
CA SER A 534 -9.57 -59.98 -12.09
C SER A 534 -10.11 -58.92 -11.12
N ARG A 535 -9.80 -57.62 -11.29
CA ARG A 535 -10.14 -56.54 -10.32
C ARG A 535 -11.11 -55.46 -10.84
N SER A 536 -12.19 -55.86 -11.52
CA SER A 536 -13.16 -54.95 -12.16
C SER A 536 -13.93 -54.02 -11.19
N GLU A 537 -14.15 -54.43 -9.93
CA GLU A 537 -14.91 -53.63 -8.94
C GLU A 537 -14.13 -52.46 -8.35
N GLU A 538 -12.80 -52.58 -8.21
CA GLU A 538 -11.92 -51.50 -7.75
C GLU A 538 -11.87 -50.37 -8.79
N MET A 539 -11.92 -50.70 -10.08
CA MET A 539 -11.90 -49.75 -11.21
C MET A 539 -13.19 -48.92 -11.35
N ALA A 540 -14.34 -49.43 -10.92
CA ALA A 540 -15.63 -48.74 -11.04
C ALA A 540 -15.77 -47.51 -10.13
N ARG A 541 -14.84 -47.32 -9.19
CA ARG A 541 -14.86 -46.23 -8.20
C ARG A 541 -14.25 -44.91 -8.71
N PHE A 542 -13.45 -44.96 -9.76
CA PHE A 542 -12.65 -43.83 -10.26
C PHE A 542 -13.30 -43.12 -11.43
N ARG A 543 -13.13 -41.80 -11.50
CA ARG A 543 -13.61 -40.95 -12.58
C ARG A 543 -12.44 -40.20 -13.24
N VAL A 544 -12.63 -39.80 -14.49
CA VAL A 544 -11.72 -38.88 -15.18
C VAL A 544 -11.60 -37.61 -14.34
N GLY A 545 -10.35 -37.22 -14.03
CA GLY A 545 -10.02 -36.07 -13.18
C GLY A 545 -9.61 -36.40 -11.74
N ASP A 546 -9.77 -37.64 -11.27
CA ASP A 546 -9.33 -38.07 -9.94
C ASP A 546 -7.81 -38.14 -9.83
N TRP A 547 -7.28 -37.92 -8.62
CA TRP A 547 -5.85 -37.91 -8.33
C TRP A 547 -5.42 -39.16 -7.56
N LEU A 548 -4.26 -39.72 -7.93
CA LEU A 548 -3.64 -40.86 -7.27
C LEU A 548 -2.14 -40.65 -7.09
N VAL A 549 -1.57 -41.33 -6.10
CA VAL A 549 -0.12 -41.44 -5.88
C VAL A 549 0.30 -42.87 -6.18
N ALA A 550 1.20 -43.06 -7.14
CA ALA A 550 1.83 -44.34 -7.42
C ALA A 550 3.23 -44.37 -6.79
N ARG A 551 3.48 -45.38 -5.95
CA ARG A 551 4.75 -45.60 -5.27
C ARG A 551 5.40 -46.88 -5.79
N LEU A 552 6.70 -46.82 -6.06
CA LEU A 552 7.49 -48.00 -6.40
C LEU A 552 8.05 -48.61 -5.11
N ALA A 553 7.97 -49.94 -4.99
CA ALA A 553 8.43 -50.63 -3.78
C ALA A 553 9.95 -50.51 -3.56
N ASP A 554 10.74 -50.35 -4.63
CA ASP A 554 12.21 -50.35 -4.59
C ASP A 554 12.85 -48.95 -4.66
N LEU A 555 12.05 -47.93 -4.97
CA LEU A 555 12.48 -46.55 -5.19
C LEU A 555 11.57 -45.66 -4.32
N ASN A 556 12.12 -45.01 -3.28
CA ASN A 556 11.40 -44.09 -2.38
C ASN A 556 10.92 -42.79 -3.08
N TYR A 557 10.33 -42.90 -4.27
CA TYR A 557 9.78 -41.80 -5.06
C TYR A 557 8.27 -41.99 -5.21
N ASP A 558 7.53 -40.92 -4.92
CA ASP A 558 6.08 -40.85 -5.00
C ASP A 558 5.69 -40.09 -6.27
N TYR A 559 4.94 -40.73 -7.16
CA TYR A 559 4.51 -40.15 -8.44
C TYR A 559 3.04 -39.79 -8.39
N HIS A 560 2.74 -38.51 -8.58
CA HIS A 560 1.39 -37.99 -8.57
C HIS A 560 0.80 -37.96 -9.97
N TYR A 561 -0.39 -38.52 -10.13
CA TYR A 561 -1.07 -38.58 -11.40
C TYR A 561 -2.52 -38.12 -11.29
N GLN A 562 -3.00 -37.44 -12.34
CA GLN A 562 -4.41 -37.28 -12.62
C GLN A 562 -4.82 -38.29 -13.70
N ILE A 563 -6.03 -38.84 -13.56
CA ILE A 563 -6.62 -39.74 -14.56
C ILE A 563 -7.14 -38.89 -15.73
N ASP A 564 -6.49 -38.97 -16.90
CA ASP A 564 -6.85 -38.19 -18.09
C ASP A 564 -7.96 -38.89 -18.89
N GLU A 565 -7.83 -40.20 -19.13
CA GLU A 565 -8.79 -41.01 -19.89
C GLU A 565 -8.86 -42.44 -19.33
N ILE A 566 -10.07 -43.03 -19.28
CA ILE A 566 -10.31 -44.40 -18.80
C ILE A 566 -10.70 -45.28 -19.99
N TYR A 567 -9.79 -46.14 -20.43
CA TYR A 567 -10.10 -47.24 -21.37
C TYR A 567 -9.90 -48.57 -20.65
N PHE A 568 -10.67 -49.59 -20.99
CA PHE A 568 -10.42 -50.93 -20.44
C PHE A 568 -9.30 -51.62 -21.23
N PRO A 569 -8.20 -52.13 -20.61
CA PRO A 569 -7.79 -52.16 -19.18
C PRO A 569 -6.66 -51.16 -18.84
N ILE A 570 -6.63 -49.99 -19.49
CA ILE A 570 -5.52 -49.04 -19.53
C ILE A 570 -5.99 -47.64 -19.11
N TRP A 571 -5.41 -47.08 -18.04
CA TRP A 571 -5.56 -45.64 -17.72
C TRP A 571 -4.43 -44.85 -18.35
N GLN A 572 -4.73 -43.69 -18.96
CA GLN A 572 -3.72 -42.75 -19.45
C GLN A 572 -3.51 -41.63 -18.42
N LEU A 573 -2.25 -41.38 -18.07
CA LEU A 573 -1.85 -40.44 -17.02
C LEU A 573 -1.03 -39.27 -17.60
N GLY A 574 -1.04 -38.12 -16.90
CA GLY A 574 -0.16 -36.99 -17.19
C GLY A 574 1.34 -37.30 -17.01
N LYS A 575 2.23 -36.49 -17.62
CA LYS A 575 3.69 -36.74 -17.71
C LYS A 575 4.42 -36.77 -16.35
N PRO A 576 5.31 -37.76 -16.14
CA PRO A 576 6.50 -37.61 -15.29
C PRO A 576 7.81 -37.83 -16.05
N PHE A 577 8.89 -37.46 -15.37
CA PHE A 577 10.27 -37.56 -15.82
C PHE A 577 10.95 -38.78 -15.17
N MET A 578 11.62 -39.58 -16.02
CA MET A 578 12.67 -40.57 -15.71
C MET A 578 12.31 -41.87 -14.97
N CYS A 579 11.84 -42.86 -15.73
CA CYS A 579 12.28 -44.27 -15.73
C CYS A 579 11.81 -44.92 -17.05
N LYS A 580 12.47 -45.99 -17.52
CA LYS A 580 12.06 -46.73 -18.74
C LYS A 580 11.49 -48.09 -18.35
N GLY A 581 10.41 -48.54 -18.99
CA GLY A 581 9.80 -49.87 -18.79
C GLY A 581 8.52 -49.89 -17.95
N THR A 582 7.97 -51.08 -17.74
CA THR A 582 6.76 -51.34 -16.94
C THR A 582 7.14 -51.89 -15.57
N MET A 583 6.66 -51.28 -14.48
CA MET A 583 6.99 -51.71 -13.11
C MET A 583 5.74 -51.86 -12.23
N PRO A 584 5.73 -52.78 -11.24
CA PRO A 584 4.65 -52.86 -10.27
C PRO A 584 4.68 -51.65 -9.32
N VAL A 585 3.52 -51.05 -9.09
CA VAL A 585 3.33 -49.88 -8.22
C VAL A 585 2.21 -50.10 -7.22
N ASP A 586 2.41 -49.57 -6.02
CA ASP A 586 1.41 -49.44 -4.98
C ASP A 586 0.70 -48.08 -5.15
N CYS A 587 -0.62 -48.08 -5.32
CA CYS A 587 -1.39 -46.85 -5.57
C CYS A 587 -2.20 -46.42 -4.35
N TYR A 588 -2.24 -45.11 -4.10
CA TYR A 588 -2.94 -44.47 -2.99
C TYR A 588 -3.83 -43.33 -3.49
N VAL A 589 -5.06 -43.25 -2.98
CA VAL A 589 -6.08 -42.30 -3.45
C VAL A 589 -6.27 -41.17 -2.44
N TYR A 590 -6.67 -39.99 -2.94
CA TYR A 590 -7.07 -38.84 -2.13
C TYR A 590 -8.47 -39.07 -1.52
N GLU A 591 -8.61 -39.97 -0.55
CA GLU A 591 -9.90 -40.31 0.09
C GLU A 591 -9.92 -40.06 1.61
N SER A 592 -8.77 -40.09 2.27
CA SER A 592 -8.70 -39.97 3.73
C SER A 592 -9.03 -38.54 4.16
N ASN A 593 -9.89 -38.40 5.17
CA ASN A 593 -10.21 -37.11 5.77
C ASN A 593 -9.02 -36.58 6.56
N PHE A 594 -8.47 -35.45 6.14
CA PHE A 594 -7.31 -34.85 6.78
C PHE A 594 -7.52 -34.53 8.26
N ASP A 595 -8.73 -34.15 8.67
CA ASP A 595 -9.00 -33.73 10.05
C ASP A 595 -8.87 -34.89 11.05
N GLU A 596 -9.18 -36.11 10.61
CA GLU A 596 -9.14 -37.35 11.41
C GLU A 596 -7.73 -37.93 11.57
N LEU A 597 -6.75 -37.44 10.78
CA LEU A 597 -5.38 -37.94 10.82
C LEU A 597 -4.62 -37.49 12.07
N SER A 598 -3.66 -38.32 12.49
CA SER A 598 -2.69 -37.96 13.54
C SER A 598 -1.77 -36.82 13.10
N ARG A 599 -1.09 -36.17 14.04
CA ARG A 599 -0.19 -35.06 13.74
C ARG A 599 0.96 -35.46 12.80
N GLU A 600 1.49 -36.67 12.95
CA GLU A 600 2.57 -37.20 12.09
C GLU A 600 2.06 -37.44 10.67
N GLU A 601 0.91 -38.10 10.53
CA GLU A 601 0.26 -38.35 9.24
C GLU A 601 -0.12 -37.04 8.53
N LYS A 602 -0.62 -36.03 9.27
CA LYS A 602 -0.90 -34.69 8.74
C LYS A 602 0.34 -34.03 8.17
N CYS A 603 1.48 -34.12 8.87
CA CYS A 603 2.75 -33.56 8.40
C CYS A 603 3.19 -34.23 7.09
N HIS A 604 3.10 -35.55 7.01
CA HIS A 604 3.48 -36.28 5.81
C HIS A 604 2.53 -35.97 4.65
N ALA A 605 1.22 -36.02 4.87
CA ALA A 605 0.23 -35.66 3.86
C ALA A 605 0.48 -34.26 3.28
N VAL A 606 0.77 -33.27 4.13
CA VAL A 606 1.14 -31.91 3.67
C VAL A 606 2.41 -31.95 2.81
N ALA A 607 3.47 -32.64 3.24
CA ALA A 607 4.71 -32.74 2.46
C ALA A 607 4.47 -33.41 1.08
N THR A 608 3.72 -34.51 1.05
CA THR A 608 3.35 -35.22 -0.18
C THR A 608 2.53 -34.34 -1.13
N ILE A 609 1.58 -33.56 -0.61
CA ILE A 609 0.79 -32.62 -1.41
C ILE A 609 1.70 -31.53 -2.02
N LEU A 610 2.67 -31.02 -1.24
CA LEU A 610 3.60 -30.00 -1.71
C LEU A 610 4.61 -30.53 -2.72
N ASP A 611 5.00 -31.81 -2.66
CA ASP A 611 5.84 -32.46 -3.67
C ASP A 611 5.16 -32.46 -5.07
N ALA A 612 3.82 -32.49 -5.10
CA ALA A 612 3.03 -32.48 -6.32
C ALA A 612 2.76 -31.08 -6.90
N LEU A 613 2.98 -30.00 -6.13
CA LEU A 613 2.73 -28.65 -6.61
C LEU A 613 3.76 -28.24 -7.68
N PRO A 614 3.36 -27.55 -8.76
CA PRO A 614 4.31 -26.98 -9.71
C PRO A 614 5.15 -25.87 -9.07
N SER A 615 6.21 -25.44 -9.74
CA SER A 615 7.00 -24.30 -9.25
C SER A 615 6.17 -23.01 -9.28
N VAL A 616 6.46 -22.07 -8.38
CA VAL A 616 5.78 -20.76 -8.39
C VAL A 616 6.04 -19.99 -9.69
N ALA A 617 7.21 -20.20 -10.31
CA ALA A 617 7.52 -19.65 -11.63
C ALA A 617 6.61 -20.22 -12.73
N ASP A 618 6.31 -21.52 -12.70
CA ASP A 618 5.35 -22.13 -13.63
C ASP A 618 3.93 -21.62 -13.38
N MET A 619 3.53 -21.44 -12.12
CA MET A 619 2.24 -20.83 -11.77
C MET A 619 2.14 -19.42 -12.33
N LYS A 620 3.17 -18.59 -12.12
CA LYS A 620 3.25 -17.24 -12.69
C LYS A 620 3.18 -17.26 -14.22
N THR A 621 3.91 -18.16 -14.87
CA THR A 621 3.90 -18.31 -16.33
C THR A 621 2.54 -18.75 -16.84
N TYR A 622 1.84 -19.66 -16.15
CA TYR A 622 0.49 -20.08 -16.49
C TYR A 622 -0.51 -18.92 -16.37
N LEU A 623 -0.43 -18.13 -15.29
CA LEU A 623 -1.26 -16.96 -15.08
C LEU A 623 -0.98 -15.84 -16.11
N GLN A 624 0.24 -15.73 -16.61
CA GLN A 624 0.64 -14.74 -17.63
C GLN A 624 0.45 -15.21 -19.09
N GLY A 625 0.53 -16.52 -19.34
CA GLY A 625 0.62 -17.12 -20.67
C GLY A 625 -0.73 -17.43 -21.34
N SER A 626 -1.82 -17.35 -20.61
CA SER A 626 -3.17 -17.47 -21.18
C SER A 626 -3.61 -16.15 -21.78
N GLY A 627 -3.17 -15.87 -23.02
CA GLY A 627 -3.57 -14.71 -23.83
C GLY A 627 -5.05 -14.68 -24.25
N THR A 628 -5.94 -15.33 -23.49
CA THR A 628 -7.40 -15.24 -23.62
C THR A 628 -7.93 -14.35 -22.50
N THR A 629 -8.84 -13.45 -22.82
CA THR A 629 -9.46 -12.40 -21.98
C THR A 629 -10.29 -12.92 -20.78
N LYS A 630 -10.06 -14.15 -20.32
CA LYS A 630 -10.57 -14.68 -19.06
C LYS A 630 -9.45 -14.72 -18.04
N GLU A 631 -9.67 -14.11 -16.89
CA GLU A 631 -8.87 -14.30 -15.69
C GLU A 631 -8.58 -15.80 -15.50
N THR A 632 -7.34 -16.19 -15.78
CA THR A 632 -6.92 -17.57 -15.65
C THR A 632 -6.68 -17.83 -14.18
N GLN A 633 -7.50 -18.66 -13.56
CA GLN A 633 -7.40 -18.97 -12.14
C GLN A 633 -6.57 -20.24 -11.94
N LEU A 634 -5.83 -20.34 -10.82
CA LEU A 634 -5.13 -21.58 -10.52
C LEU A 634 -6.09 -22.76 -10.33
N LYS A 635 -7.34 -22.48 -9.92
CA LYS A 635 -8.43 -23.47 -9.84
C LYS A 635 -8.80 -24.11 -11.19
N SER A 636 -8.57 -23.41 -12.31
CA SER A 636 -8.77 -23.99 -13.64
C SER A 636 -7.63 -24.90 -14.09
N TRP A 637 -6.46 -24.87 -13.42
CA TRP A 637 -5.30 -25.69 -13.77
C TRP A 637 -5.34 -27.11 -13.18
N LYS A 638 -6.47 -27.79 -13.37
CA LYS A 638 -6.77 -29.10 -12.76
C LYS A 638 -5.78 -30.21 -13.14
N THR A 639 -5.05 -30.05 -14.25
CA THR A 639 -4.06 -31.01 -14.77
C THR A 639 -2.70 -30.95 -14.08
N ARG A 640 -2.41 -29.86 -13.36
CA ARG A 640 -1.12 -29.68 -12.68
C ARG A 640 -1.25 -29.36 -11.20
N ILE A 641 -2.43 -28.91 -10.75
CA ILE A 641 -2.69 -28.62 -9.34
C ILE A 641 -3.96 -29.36 -8.93
N SER A 642 -3.84 -30.24 -7.93
CA SER A 642 -5.00 -30.90 -7.32
C SER A 642 -5.82 -29.89 -6.49
N PRO A 643 -7.15 -30.08 -6.33
CA PRO A 643 -7.96 -29.22 -5.47
C PRO A 643 -7.42 -29.12 -4.05
N THR A 644 -6.97 -30.25 -3.50
CA THR A 644 -6.31 -30.34 -2.19
C THR A 644 -5.00 -29.54 -2.17
N GLY A 645 -4.17 -29.65 -3.21
CA GLY A 645 -2.93 -28.88 -3.34
C GLY A 645 -3.16 -27.37 -3.40
N LEU A 646 -4.19 -26.94 -4.12
CA LEU A 646 -4.58 -25.54 -4.20
C LEU A 646 -5.03 -25.00 -2.83
N ASN A 647 -5.80 -25.77 -2.08
CA ASN A 647 -6.26 -25.40 -0.75
C ASN A 647 -5.11 -25.30 0.26
N VAL A 648 -4.14 -26.22 0.21
CA VAL A 648 -2.92 -26.16 1.04
C VAL A 648 -2.09 -24.92 0.68
N LEU A 649 -1.90 -24.63 -0.62
CA LEU A 649 -1.21 -23.41 -1.07
C LEU A 649 -1.91 -22.14 -0.56
N ARG A 650 -3.23 -22.06 -0.72
CA ARG A 650 -4.05 -20.96 -0.21
C ARG A 650 -3.88 -20.81 1.30
N TRP A 651 -3.88 -21.91 2.05
CA TRP A 651 -3.65 -21.89 3.49
C TRP A 651 -2.26 -21.35 3.86
N ILE A 652 -1.19 -21.79 3.19
CA ILE A 652 0.18 -21.33 3.45
C ILE A 652 0.29 -19.80 3.28
N ILE A 653 -0.25 -19.27 2.19
CA ILE A 653 -0.20 -17.84 1.87
C ILE A 653 -1.05 -17.05 2.86
N ALA A 654 -2.31 -17.45 3.02
CA ALA A 654 -3.28 -16.69 3.81
C ALA A 654 -3.04 -16.70 5.32
N SER A 655 -2.42 -17.76 5.84
CA SER A 655 -2.04 -17.80 7.26
C SER A 655 -0.84 -16.89 7.57
N ASN A 656 -0.22 -16.24 6.57
CA ASN A 656 0.93 -15.36 6.77
C ASN A 656 0.43 -13.93 7.00
N ARG A 657 0.46 -13.47 8.25
CA ARG A 657 -0.01 -12.14 8.64
C ARG A 657 1.06 -11.04 8.48
N SER A 658 2.30 -11.43 8.21
CA SER A 658 3.42 -10.49 8.01
C SER A 658 3.49 -10.06 6.54
N CYS A 659 3.69 -8.77 6.28
CA CYS A 659 3.98 -8.27 4.94
C CYS A 659 5.48 -8.38 4.65
N ILE A 660 5.84 -9.41 3.88
CA ILE A 660 7.23 -9.68 3.48
C ILE A 660 7.40 -9.22 2.04
N VAL A 661 8.45 -8.44 1.79
CA VAL A 661 8.80 -7.94 0.46
C VAL A 661 10.23 -8.34 0.12
N GLN A 662 10.45 -8.64 -1.16
CA GLN A 662 11.80 -8.84 -1.67
C GLN A 662 12.54 -7.50 -1.75
N VAL A 663 13.80 -7.47 -1.30
CA VAL A 663 14.59 -6.22 -1.27
C VAL A 663 15.04 -5.81 -2.67
N ASP A 664 15.69 -6.70 -3.42
CA ASP A 664 16.19 -6.40 -4.78
C ASP A 664 15.86 -7.53 -5.75
N PRO A 665 15.79 -7.25 -7.06
CA PRO A 665 15.64 -8.28 -8.09
C PRO A 665 16.75 -9.35 -8.01
N LEU A 666 16.37 -10.62 -8.18
CA LEU A 666 17.27 -11.77 -8.12
C LEU A 666 17.70 -12.23 -9.51
N LEU A 667 18.98 -12.55 -9.66
CA LEU A 667 19.59 -13.10 -10.87
C LEU A 667 20.10 -14.54 -10.63
N ARG A 668 20.06 -15.36 -11.69
CA ARG A 668 20.70 -16.69 -11.69
C ARG A 668 22.22 -16.55 -11.89
N ARG A 669 22.98 -17.44 -11.22
CA ARG A 669 24.45 -17.43 -11.19
C ARG A 669 25.10 -17.39 -12.58
N ASP A 670 24.46 -17.99 -13.58
CA ASP A 670 25.00 -18.10 -14.94
C ASP A 670 24.69 -16.88 -15.84
N GLN A 671 23.74 -16.03 -15.43
CA GLN A 671 23.34 -14.82 -16.19
C GLN A 671 24.08 -13.55 -15.72
N ALA A 672 24.87 -13.64 -14.64
CA ALA A 672 25.60 -12.51 -14.06
C ALA A 672 26.82 -12.02 -14.89
N LYS A 673 27.01 -12.51 -16.12
CA LYS A 673 28.15 -12.18 -16.98
C LYS A 673 27.83 -11.38 -18.26
N ALA A 674 26.60 -10.87 -18.44
CA ALA A 674 26.26 -10.06 -19.61
C ALA A 674 25.45 -8.81 -19.24
N SER A 675 26.16 -7.67 -19.17
CA SER A 675 25.82 -6.33 -19.67
C SER A 675 24.42 -5.68 -19.61
N ASP A 676 23.39 -6.22 -18.95
CA ASP A 676 22.11 -5.51 -18.80
C ASP A 676 21.95 -4.90 -17.40
N SER A 677 22.66 -3.79 -17.17
CA SER A 677 22.59 -2.96 -15.97
C SER A 677 21.37 -2.01 -15.99
N SER A 678 20.16 -2.56 -16.11
CA SER A 678 18.91 -1.77 -16.10
C SER A 678 18.07 -1.91 -14.82
N GLY A 679 18.44 -2.82 -13.91
CA GLY A 679 17.79 -2.98 -12.61
C GLY A 679 18.32 -1.98 -11.57
N VAL A 680 17.49 -1.00 -11.20
CA VAL A 680 17.78 -0.05 -10.11
C VAL A 680 17.73 -0.80 -8.78
N ALA A 681 18.83 -0.79 -8.00
CA ALA A 681 18.87 -1.35 -6.65
C ALA A 681 18.00 -0.51 -5.70
N SER A 682 17.20 -1.16 -4.87
CA SER A 682 16.17 -0.54 -4.02
C SER A 682 16.69 0.37 -2.90
N GLY A 683 18.01 0.33 -2.61
CA GLY A 683 18.61 1.02 -1.46
C GLY A 683 18.22 0.42 -0.10
N LEU A 684 17.34 -0.59 -0.05
CA LEU A 684 16.83 -1.18 1.19
C LEU A 684 17.64 -2.39 1.70
N ARG A 685 18.79 -2.66 1.07
CA ARG A 685 19.67 -3.80 1.39
C ARG A 685 20.55 -3.53 2.61
N VAL A 686 20.62 -4.50 3.52
CA VAL A 686 21.59 -4.48 4.63
C VAL A 686 22.97 -4.81 4.09
N SER A 687 23.94 -3.93 4.35
CA SER A 687 25.29 -4.05 3.83
C SER A 687 26.09 -5.15 4.51
N GLY A 688 27.07 -5.73 3.79
CA GLY A 688 27.95 -6.75 4.33
C GLY A 688 27.33 -8.14 4.46
N MET A 689 26.13 -8.33 3.89
CA MET A 689 25.41 -9.60 3.78
C MET A 689 25.01 -9.89 2.31
N ASP A 690 25.86 -9.48 1.35
CA ASP A 690 25.56 -9.52 -0.09
C ASP A 690 25.45 -10.93 -0.68
N GLU A 691 26.06 -11.91 -0.01
CA GLU A 691 26.01 -13.32 -0.37
C GLU A 691 24.67 -13.99 0.00
N TRP A 692 23.80 -13.28 0.71
CA TRP A 692 22.50 -13.75 1.16
C TRP A 692 21.40 -13.03 0.38
N VAL A 693 20.40 -13.79 -0.08
CA VAL A 693 19.15 -13.22 -0.58
C VAL A 693 18.42 -12.56 0.59
N GLN A 694 17.94 -11.33 0.41
CA GLN A 694 17.40 -10.51 1.49
C GLN A 694 15.91 -10.25 1.24
N PHE A 695 15.11 -10.58 2.24
CA PHE A 695 13.72 -10.23 2.36
C PHE A 695 13.55 -9.28 3.53
N ARG A 696 12.67 -8.30 3.38
CA ARG A 696 12.34 -7.33 4.42
C ARG A 696 10.90 -7.57 4.88
N PHE A 697 10.67 -7.41 6.17
CA PHE A 697 9.34 -7.28 6.73
C PHE A 697 8.98 -5.80 6.58
N ALA A 698 8.16 -5.48 5.57
CA ALA A 698 7.56 -4.15 5.45
C ALA A 698 6.71 -3.85 6.69
N GLN A 699 6.02 -4.88 7.18
CA GLN A 699 5.32 -4.90 8.46
C GLN A 699 5.30 -6.33 8.99
N GLY A 700 5.58 -6.54 10.28
CA GLY A 700 5.32 -7.84 10.89
C GLY A 700 3.82 -8.08 11.12
N ALA A 701 3.48 -9.10 11.92
CA ALA A 701 2.09 -9.29 12.32
C ALA A 701 1.57 -8.03 13.06
N PRO A 702 0.45 -7.42 12.61
CA PRO A 702 -0.04 -6.13 13.12
C PRO A 702 -0.15 -6.06 14.66
N ASP A 703 -0.72 -7.10 15.27
CA ASP A 703 -0.88 -7.19 16.71
C ASP A 703 0.44 -7.22 17.47
N LYS A 704 1.48 -7.84 16.89
CA LYS A 704 2.80 -7.95 17.48
C LYS A 704 3.59 -6.66 17.33
N GLU A 705 3.49 -6.00 16.18
CA GLU A 705 4.14 -4.72 15.90
C GLU A 705 3.70 -3.65 16.90
N GLN A 706 2.39 -3.59 17.22
CA GLN A 706 1.87 -2.71 18.25
C GLN A 706 2.48 -2.98 19.63
N ARG A 707 2.45 -4.25 20.08
CA ARG A 707 3.02 -4.62 21.39
C ARG A 707 4.50 -4.27 21.49
N PHE A 708 5.24 -4.38 20.38
CA PHE A 708 6.63 -3.97 20.30
C PHE A 708 6.79 -2.45 20.46
N VAL A 709 6.04 -1.65 19.69
CA VAL A 709 6.07 -0.17 19.78
C VAL A 709 5.73 0.30 21.19
N ASP A 710 4.68 -0.26 21.81
CA ASP A 710 4.28 0.04 23.18
C ASP A 710 5.40 -0.28 24.18
N CYS A 711 6.08 -1.42 23.99
CA CYS A 711 7.23 -1.79 24.82
C CYS A 711 8.40 -0.83 24.61
N VAL A 712 8.73 -0.43 23.39
CA VAL A 712 9.80 0.57 23.13
C VAL A 712 9.47 1.88 23.84
N GLN A 713 8.26 2.41 23.65
CA GLN A 713 7.84 3.67 24.27
C GLN A 713 7.85 3.60 25.81
N ARG A 714 7.43 2.47 26.38
CA ARG A 714 7.37 2.29 27.84
C ARG A 714 8.75 2.08 28.46
N GLU A 715 9.61 1.29 27.82
CA GLU A 715 10.85 0.79 28.43
C GLU A 715 12.07 1.66 28.12
N THR A 716 12.07 2.42 27.03
CA THR A 716 13.22 3.24 26.58
C THR A 716 12.88 4.71 26.35
N ARG A 717 11.87 5.22 27.07
CA ARG A 717 11.47 6.63 27.03
C ARG A 717 12.66 7.56 27.35
N GLY A 718 13.00 8.43 26.40
CA GLY A 718 14.09 9.41 26.53
C GLY A 718 15.50 8.84 26.39
N ALA A 719 15.67 7.64 25.81
CA ALA A 719 16.97 7.06 25.51
C ALA A 719 17.41 7.40 24.08
N LYS A 720 18.68 7.81 23.89
CA LYS A 720 19.30 8.05 22.57
C LYS A 720 19.07 6.93 21.57
N TYR A 721 19.28 5.70 22.01
CA TYR A 721 19.18 4.50 21.20
C TYR A 721 18.07 3.62 21.77
N PRO A 722 16.80 3.82 21.37
CA PRO A 722 15.66 3.13 21.97
C PRO A 722 15.61 1.63 21.63
N THR A 723 16.25 1.23 20.53
CA THR A 723 16.33 -0.15 20.06
C THR A 723 17.75 -0.52 19.64
N LEU A 724 18.04 -1.83 19.61
CA LEU A 724 19.29 -2.42 19.13
C LEU A 724 18.99 -3.53 18.12
N PHE A 725 19.98 -3.92 17.32
CA PHE A 725 19.85 -5.00 16.36
C PHE A 725 20.62 -6.25 16.78
N ALA A 726 20.01 -7.42 16.57
CA ALA A 726 20.62 -8.71 16.90
C ALA A 726 20.24 -9.82 15.91
N TRP A 727 21.16 -10.73 15.66
CA TRP A 727 20.98 -11.88 14.78
C TRP A 727 20.34 -13.06 15.50
N HIS A 728 19.34 -13.68 14.87
CA HIS A 728 18.80 -14.97 15.27
C HIS A 728 18.85 -15.97 14.12
N GLY A 729 19.44 -17.13 14.36
CA GLY A 729 19.49 -18.23 13.40
C GLY A 729 18.82 -19.48 13.96
N SER A 730 18.14 -20.21 13.09
CA SER A 730 17.39 -21.41 13.44
C SER A 730 17.33 -22.37 12.26
N ALA A 731 17.11 -23.66 12.52
CA ALA A 731 16.87 -24.68 11.50
C ALA A 731 15.66 -24.32 10.61
N LEU A 732 15.73 -24.71 9.33
CA LEU A 732 14.70 -24.42 8.31
C LEU A 732 13.27 -24.79 8.74
N SER A 733 13.11 -25.91 9.44
CA SER A 733 11.82 -26.44 9.90
C SER A 733 11.12 -25.58 10.96
N ASN A 734 11.81 -24.63 11.58
CA ASN A 734 11.20 -23.72 12.55
C ASN A 734 10.66 -22.43 11.91
N TRP A 735 11.15 -22.07 10.72
CA TRP A 735 10.84 -20.76 10.12
C TRP A 735 9.38 -20.59 9.74
N HIS A 736 8.68 -21.68 9.40
CA HIS A 736 7.23 -21.65 9.18
C HIS A 736 6.48 -21.08 10.40
N SER A 737 6.90 -21.43 11.61
CA SER A 737 6.29 -20.92 12.84
C SER A 737 6.79 -19.51 13.19
N ILE A 738 8.09 -19.27 13.03
CA ILE A 738 8.75 -18.00 13.39
C ILE A 738 8.17 -16.82 12.61
N ILE A 739 7.99 -16.94 11.29
CA ILE A 739 7.50 -15.81 10.48
C ILE A 739 6.03 -15.45 10.76
N ARG A 740 5.25 -16.39 11.29
CA ARG A 740 3.82 -16.22 11.60
C ARG A 740 3.58 -15.69 13.01
N HIS A 741 4.43 -16.06 13.96
CA HIS A 741 4.21 -15.80 15.39
C HIS A 741 5.36 -15.08 16.07
N GLY A 742 6.43 -14.79 15.34
CA GLY A 742 7.69 -14.34 15.90
C GLY A 742 8.45 -15.43 16.65
N LEU A 743 9.56 -15.01 17.26
CA LEU A 743 10.45 -15.89 18.01
C LEU A 743 9.82 -16.28 19.36
N ARG A 744 9.82 -17.59 19.62
CA ARG A 744 9.34 -18.19 20.87
C ARG A 744 10.35 -19.19 21.41
N PHE A 745 10.37 -19.37 22.72
CA PHE A 745 11.29 -20.27 23.42
C PHE A 745 10.51 -21.24 24.32
N GLU A 746 9.34 -21.71 23.88
CA GLU A 746 8.59 -22.75 24.60
C GLU A 746 9.36 -24.09 24.59
N GLU A 747 9.97 -24.43 23.46
CA GLU A 747 10.75 -25.65 23.27
C GLU A 747 12.25 -25.44 23.62
N VAL A 748 12.89 -26.46 24.17
CA VAL A 748 14.34 -26.50 24.44
C VAL A 748 14.99 -27.42 23.40
N LEU A 749 15.48 -26.87 22.30
CA LEU A 749 16.21 -27.65 21.27
C LEU A 749 17.71 -27.69 21.55
N ASN A 750 18.26 -26.54 21.93
CA ASN A 750 19.64 -26.38 22.37
C ASN A 750 19.64 -26.09 23.87
N GLY A 751 20.70 -26.46 24.58
CA GLY A 751 20.82 -26.20 26.02
C GLY A 751 20.69 -24.71 26.36
N ARG A 752 20.04 -24.39 27.47
CA ARG A 752 19.80 -23.01 27.94
C ARG A 752 20.87 -22.53 28.92
N ALA A 753 22.13 -22.56 28.50
CA ALA A 753 23.27 -22.27 29.37
C ALA A 753 23.25 -20.85 29.98
N TYR A 754 22.59 -19.89 29.32
CA TYR A 754 22.50 -18.49 29.74
C TYR A 754 21.08 -18.10 30.19
N GLY A 755 20.25 -19.08 30.58
CA GLY A 755 18.90 -18.87 31.10
C GLY A 755 17.78 -19.02 30.08
N ASN A 756 16.55 -18.77 30.53
CA ASN A 756 15.33 -18.95 29.74
C ASN A 756 15.00 -17.69 28.93
N GLY A 757 14.97 -17.80 27.60
CA GLY A 757 14.58 -16.71 26.71
C GLY A 757 14.90 -17.03 25.25
N VAL A 758 14.64 -16.06 24.37
CA VAL A 758 15.07 -16.09 22.97
C VAL A 758 16.55 -15.72 22.90
N TYR A 759 17.35 -16.61 22.30
CA TYR A 759 18.79 -16.41 22.12
C TYR A 759 19.06 -15.65 20.82
N MET A 760 19.84 -14.59 20.93
CA MET A 760 20.29 -13.75 19.83
C MET A 760 21.77 -13.38 20.02
N SER A 761 22.44 -12.96 18.96
CA SER A 761 23.84 -12.55 18.99
C SER A 761 24.04 -11.27 18.21
N ASN A 762 24.92 -10.39 18.68
CA ASN A 762 25.39 -9.27 17.87
C ASN A 762 26.35 -9.72 16.75
N GLN A 763 26.79 -10.98 16.73
CA GLN A 763 27.66 -11.55 15.70
C GLN A 763 26.89 -12.51 14.79
N ALA A 764 26.84 -12.20 13.49
CA ALA A 764 26.16 -13.06 12.51
C ALA A 764 26.72 -14.49 12.48
N THR A 765 28.05 -14.63 12.58
CA THR A 765 28.73 -15.95 12.57
C THR A 765 28.19 -16.90 13.64
N THR A 766 27.90 -16.40 14.84
CA THR A 766 27.31 -17.17 15.92
C THR A 766 25.94 -17.70 15.53
N SER A 767 25.04 -16.80 15.10
CA SER A 767 23.67 -17.15 14.77
C SER A 767 23.57 -18.04 13.53
N VAL A 768 24.45 -17.82 12.53
CA VAL A 768 24.60 -18.69 11.36
C VAL A 768 24.99 -20.12 11.76
N GLY A 769 25.76 -20.31 12.83
CA GLY A 769 26.05 -21.65 13.37
C GLY A 769 24.80 -22.44 13.75
N TYR A 770 23.74 -21.76 14.22
CA TYR A 770 22.47 -22.35 14.66
C TYR A 770 21.48 -22.62 13.52
N THR A 771 21.80 -22.26 12.27
CA THR A 771 20.94 -22.58 11.12
C THR A 771 21.07 -24.03 10.65
N GLY A 772 21.96 -24.81 11.28
CA GLY A 772 22.31 -26.18 10.87
C GLY A 772 23.65 -26.28 10.14
N MET A 773 24.57 -25.33 10.37
CA MET A 773 25.89 -25.27 9.70
C MET A 773 27.07 -25.68 10.60
N GLY A 774 26.87 -25.95 11.89
CA GLY A 774 27.91 -26.34 12.85
C GLY A 774 27.98 -27.85 13.16
N ARG A 775 29.16 -28.45 12.87
CA ARG A 775 29.73 -29.76 13.28
C ARG A 775 28.83 -31.01 13.20
N GLY A 776 29.06 -31.82 12.17
CA GLY A 776 28.73 -33.26 12.16
C GLY A 776 27.44 -33.69 11.45
N ALA A 777 26.70 -32.76 10.83
CA ALA A 777 25.50 -33.12 10.07
C ALA A 777 25.88 -33.78 8.74
N ILE A 778 25.40 -35.01 8.56
CA ILE A 778 25.41 -35.87 7.36
C ILE A 778 24.98 -35.04 6.11
N PRO A 779 25.46 -35.36 4.90
CA PRO A 779 25.15 -34.67 3.63
C PRO A 779 23.68 -34.84 3.17
N GLN A 780 22.72 -34.47 4.03
CA GLN A 780 21.28 -34.64 3.83
C GLN A 780 20.57 -33.27 3.72
N ARG A 781 21.28 -32.25 3.21
CA ARG A 781 20.74 -30.89 3.00
C ARG A 781 19.77 -30.82 1.81
N ASP A 782 19.98 -31.65 0.80
CA ASP A 782 19.12 -31.69 -0.39
C ASP A 782 17.74 -32.29 -0.09
N SER A 783 17.59 -33.08 0.98
CA SER A 783 16.31 -33.72 1.29
C SER A 783 15.27 -32.78 1.88
N LEU A 784 15.65 -31.62 2.43
CA LEU A 784 14.71 -30.66 3.05
C LEU A 784 14.30 -29.53 2.11
N LYS A 785 14.95 -29.43 0.95
CA LYS A 785 14.60 -28.48 -0.10
C LYS A 785 13.30 -28.91 -0.74
N TRP A 786 12.35 -27.97 -0.88
CA TRP A 786 11.16 -28.21 -1.68
C TRP A 786 11.60 -28.43 -3.14
N PRO A 787 11.29 -29.58 -3.77
CA PRO A 787 11.90 -29.96 -5.05
C PRO A 787 11.68 -28.94 -6.19
N GLN A 788 10.52 -28.28 -6.18
CA GLN A 788 10.14 -27.30 -7.21
C GLN A 788 10.52 -25.86 -6.86
N SER A 789 11.21 -25.65 -5.74
CA SER A 789 11.65 -24.31 -5.31
C SER A 789 12.70 -23.75 -6.25
N VAL A 790 12.41 -22.59 -6.82
CA VAL A 790 13.37 -21.79 -7.60
C VAL A 790 14.35 -21.09 -6.65
N LEU A 791 13.89 -20.67 -5.48
CA LEU A 791 14.73 -20.04 -4.45
C LEU A 791 15.73 -21.03 -3.85
N GLY A 792 15.39 -22.32 -3.75
CA GLY A 792 16.30 -23.35 -3.27
C GLY A 792 16.89 -23.06 -1.89
N VAL A 793 16.02 -22.79 -0.92
CA VAL A 793 16.39 -22.37 0.44
C VAL A 793 17.25 -23.44 1.14
N THR A 794 18.50 -23.10 1.47
CA THR A 794 19.42 -24.01 2.19
C THR A 794 19.65 -23.61 3.65
N SER A 795 19.56 -22.32 3.95
CA SER A 795 19.74 -21.77 5.29
C SER A 795 18.99 -20.45 5.40
N ALA A 796 18.52 -20.13 6.60
CA ALA A 796 17.84 -18.89 6.90
C ALA A 796 18.34 -18.30 8.23
N VAL A 797 18.61 -17.00 8.24
CA VAL A 797 18.97 -16.23 9.44
C VAL A 797 18.19 -14.91 9.41
N SER A 798 17.82 -14.39 10.57
CA SER A 798 17.03 -13.16 10.69
C SER A 798 17.76 -12.10 11.47
N LEU A 799 17.45 -10.84 11.15
CA LEU A 799 17.87 -9.68 11.92
C LEU A 799 16.66 -9.13 12.67
N GLN A 800 16.80 -9.07 13.98
CA GLN A 800 15.79 -8.64 14.93
C GLN A 800 16.09 -7.22 15.39
N GLU A 801 15.07 -6.38 15.43
CA GLU A 801 15.04 -5.17 16.23
C GLU A 801 14.58 -5.53 17.64
N VAL A 802 15.30 -5.05 18.66
CA VAL A 802 15.11 -5.41 20.05
C VAL A 802 15.07 -4.15 20.90
N VAL A 803 14.17 -4.08 21.87
CA VAL A 803 14.13 -3.00 22.87
C VAL A 803 15.50 -2.89 23.55
N ASN A 804 16.13 -1.71 23.50
CA ASN A 804 17.46 -1.49 24.06
C ASN A 804 17.39 -1.32 25.58
N ARG A 805 17.17 -2.43 26.29
CA ARG A 805 17.18 -2.49 27.75
C ARG A 805 18.00 -3.69 28.22
N THR A 806 19.27 -3.70 27.82
CA THR A 806 20.19 -4.83 28.01
C THR A 806 20.37 -5.23 29.48
N GLY A 807 20.24 -4.29 30.42
CA GLY A 807 20.25 -4.57 31.87
C GLY A 807 19.07 -5.42 32.37
N ALA A 808 17.97 -5.50 31.62
CA ALA A 808 16.82 -6.36 31.92
C ALA A 808 16.84 -7.69 31.15
N PHE A 809 17.86 -7.92 30.32
CA PHE A 809 18.01 -9.19 29.62
C PHE A 809 18.40 -10.28 30.63
N VAL A 810 17.97 -11.51 30.37
CA VAL A 810 18.39 -12.67 31.18
C VAL A 810 19.90 -12.88 31.07
N SER A 811 20.44 -12.59 29.89
CA SER A 811 21.87 -12.49 29.64
C SER A 811 22.11 -11.43 28.58
N ALA A 812 23.09 -10.55 28.81
CA ALA A 812 23.57 -9.58 27.83
C ALA A 812 24.95 -9.97 27.25
N SER A 813 25.66 -10.94 27.85
CA SER A 813 26.98 -11.37 27.43
C SER A 813 27.22 -12.85 27.82
N PRO A 814 27.77 -13.69 26.92
CA PRO A 814 28.27 -13.38 25.58
C PRO A 814 27.17 -13.29 24.51
N HIS A 815 25.94 -13.65 24.85
CA HIS A 815 24.79 -13.64 23.94
C HIS A 815 23.59 -12.95 24.60
N TYR A 816 22.75 -12.34 23.79
CA TYR A 816 21.51 -11.71 24.24
C TYR A 816 20.44 -12.79 24.45
N VAL A 817 19.91 -12.87 25.66
CA VAL A 817 18.80 -13.76 26.03
C VAL A 817 17.66 -12.91 26.56
N VAL A 818 16.60 -12.81 25.76
CA VAL A 818 15.45 -11.95 26.04
C VAL A 818 14.24 -12.82 26.37
N ALA A 819 13.72 -12.71 27.59
CA ALA A 819 12.55 -13.48 28.03
C ALA A 819 11.23 -12.89 27.54
N ASN A 820 11.14 -11.58 27.35
CA ASN A 820 9.94 -10.95 26.81
C ASN A 820 9.93 -11.01 25.27
N THR A 821 9.06 -11.82 24.70
CA THR A 821 8.95 -11.97 23.23
C THR A 821 8.38 -10.74 22.53
N ASP A 822 7.66 -9.87 23.25
CA ASP A 822 7.13 -8.61 22.71
C ASP A 822 8.22 -7.54 22.56
N TRP A 823 9.40 -7.75 23.14
CA TRP A 823 10.55 -6.86 22.96
C TRP A 823 11.34 -7.14 21.68
N ILE A 824 10.89 -8.09 20.85
CA ILE A 824 11.66 -8.61 19.72
C ILE A 824 10.80 -8.59 18.47
N GLN A 825 11.24 -7.82 17.47
CA GLN A 825 10.58 -7.73 16.17
C GLN A 825 11.51 -8.08 15.02
N THR A 826 11.04 -8.94 14.11
CA THR A 826 11.83 -9.34 12.94
C THR A 826 11.72 -8.28 11.85
N ARG A 827 12.86 -7.75 11.39
CA ARG A 827 12.91 -6.74 10.31
C ARG A 827 13.41 -7.28 8.99
N TYR A 828 14.40 -8.17 9.04
CA TYR A 828 14.99 -8.77 7.84
C TYR A 828 15.15 -10.28 7.97
N LEU A 829 15.05 -10.95 6.84
CA LEU A 829 15.31 -12.37 6.68
C LEU A 829 16.30 -12.58 5.54
N PHE A 830 17.34 -13.36 5.83
CA PHE A 830 18.46 -13.62 4.96
C PHE A 830 18.46 -15.10 4.60
N ILE A 831 18.40 -15.39 3.31
CA ILE A 831 18.24 -16.71 2.75
C ILE A 831 19.48 -17.08 1.94
N LYS A 832 20.04 -18.26 2.23
CA LYS A 832 21.11 -18.83 1.44
C LYS A 832 20.53 -19.63 0.30
N SER A 833 20.83 -19.21 -0.92
CA SER A 833 20.25 -19.68 -2.18
C SER A 833 21.35 -19.82 -3.25
N ASP A 834 21.04 -20.53 -4.33
CA ASP A 834 21.86 -20.48 -5.54
C ASP A 834 21.68 -19.17 -6.34
N LEU A 835 20.59 -18.45 -6.08
CA LEU A 835 20.33 -17.11 -6.60
C LEU A 835 21.14 -16.06 -5.84
N ARG A 836 21.46 -14.97 -6.53
CA ARG A 836 22.13 -13.81 -5.95
C ARG A 836 21.42 -12.55 -6.39
N HIS A 837 21.53 -11.52 -5.58
CA HIS A 837 21.09 -10.20 -6.02
C HIS A 837 22.00 -9.66 -7.12
N SER A 838 21.46 -8.76 -7.95
CA SER A 838 22.29 -7.93 -8.84
C SER A 838 23.36 -7.18 -8.03
N PRO A 839 24.58 -7.01 -8.58
CA PRO A 839 25.62 -6.21 -7.96
C PRO A 839 25.09 -4.79 -7.73
N ALA A 840 25.05 -4.37 -6.47
CA ALA A 840 24.52 -3.07 -6.10
C ALA A 840 25.45 -1.96 -6.59
N SER A 841 24.88 -0.90 -7.16
CA SER A 841 25.57 0.39 -7.24
C SER A 841 25.67 0.95 -5.82
N THR A 842 26.90 1.18 -5.34
CA THR A 842 27.19 1.87 -4.07
C THR A 842 26.67 3.30 -4.15
N ALA A 843 25.42 3.50 -3.78
CA ALA A 843 24.89 4.83 -3.64
C ALA A 843 24.33 5.02 -2.23
N LEU A 844 24.57 6.22 -1.71
CA LEU A 844 24.55 6.61 -0.30
C LEU A 844 23.13 6.58 0.26
N VAL A 845 22.72 5.49 0.89
CA VAL A 845 21.47 5.43 1.67
C VAL A 845 21.78 5.78 3.12
N ALA A 846 20.96 6.62 3.75
CA ALA A 846 21.07 6.90 5.18
C ALA A 846 21.01 5.59 5.98
N THR A 847 21.88 5.43 6.97
CA THR A 847 22.02 4.17 7.73
C THR A 847 21.62 4.38 9.18
N PHE A 848 20.82 3.48 9.73
CA PHE A 848 20.43 3.46 11.15
C PHE A 848 21.67 3.59 12.06
N GLU A 849 21.66 4.59 12.93
CA GLU A 849 22.72 4.80 13.91
C GLU A 849 22.56 3.78 15.05
N GLN A 850 23.43 2.78 15.04
CA GLN A 850 23.44 1.75 16.08
C GLN A 850 24.12 2.28 17.34
N ASP A 851 23.60 1.86 18.50
CA ASP A 851 24.25 2.06 19.80
C ASP A 851 25.72 1.59 19.73
N PRO A 852 26.71 2.47 19.96
CA PRO A 852 28.12 2.13 19.92
C PRO A 852 28.53 0.97 20.83
N GLN A 853 27.80 0.75 21.94
CA GLN A 853 28.07 -0.35 22.87
C GLN A 853 27.45 -1.68 22.40
N HIS A 854 26.43 -1.63 21.55
CA HIS A 854 25.62 -2.77 21.14
C HIS A 854 25.52 -2.92 19.62
N GLN A 855 26.60 -2.60 18.89
CA GLN A 855 26.68 -2.75 17.44
C GLN A 855 26.51 -4.20 16.97
N CYS A 856 25.89 -4.37 15.82
CA CYS A 856 25.66 -5.64 15.15
C CYS A 856 26.66 -5.85 14.02
N PHE A 857 27.19 -7.07 13.88
CA PHE A 857 28.32 -7.41 13.01
C PHE A 857 27.97 -8.55 12.04
N ASN A 858 28.53 -8.50 10.83
CA ASN A 858 28.36 -9.51 9.80
C ASN A 858 29.27 -10.75 9.99
N GLU A 859 29.26 -11.67 9.01
CA GLU A 859 30.08 -12.89 9.03
C GLU A 859 31.60 -12.62 9.04
N SER A 860 32.02 -11.44 8.56
CA SER A 860 33.42 -10.98 8.56
C SER A 860 33.78 -10.13 9.78
N LYS A 861 32.93 -10.08 10.81
CA LYS A 861 33.10 -9.25 12.02
C LYS A 861 33.20 -7.74 11.74
N LYS A 862 32.62 -7.27 10.64
CA LYS A 862 32.47 -5.85 10.33
C LYS A 862 31.06 -5.39 10.72
N PRO A 863 30.89 -4.17 11.25
CA PRO A 863 29.57 -3.66 11.57
C PRO A 863 28.71 -3.59 10.30
N ILE A 864 27.47 -4.05 10.39
CA ILE A 864 26.51 -3.93 9.29
C ILE A 864 25.98 -2.51 9.20
N GLN A 865 25.62 -2.08 8.00
CA GLN A 865 24.84 -0.86 7.82
C GLN A 865 23.42 -1.27 7.47
N ILE A 866 22.49 -0.83 8.31
CA ILE A 866 21.06 -1.09 8.15
C ILE A 866 20.48 0.19 7.55
N PRO A 867 19.83 0.17 6.39
CA PRO A 867 19.24 1.36 5.82
C PRO A 867 18.18 1.92 6.77
N PHE A 868 18.21 3.23 7.00
CA PHE A 868 17.37 3.95 7.95
C PHE A 868 15.91 3.85 7.54
N LEU A 869 15.06 3.49 8.50
CA LEU A 869 13.62 3.43 8.35
C LEU A 869 13.00 3.90 9.67
N ASP A 870 12.63 5.18 9.73
CA ASP A 870 11.40 5.63 10.39
C ASP A 870 11.02 7.04 9.89
N PRO A 871 9.73 7.30 9.58
CA PRO A 871 9.21 8.66 9.46
C PRO A 871 9.15 9.35 10.84
N PRO A 872 9.07 10.69 10.91
CA PRO A 872 8.79 11.40 12.17
C PRO A 872 7.55 10.78 12.83
N LYS A 873 7.58 10.60 14.16
CA LYS A 873 6.48 10.00 14.95
C LYS A 873 5.16 10.81 14.89
N ASP A 874 5.24 11.97 14.26
CA ASP A 874 4.29 13.06 14.13
C ASP A 874 4.05 13.45 12.66
N ALA A 875 4.49 12.63 11.70
CA ALA A 875 4.25 12.84 10.27
C ALA A 875 2.74 12.97 9.97
N SER A 876 2.34 14.13 9.44
CA SER A 876 0.97 14.36 8.97
C SER A 876 0.82 13.86 7.53
N VAL A 877 -0.35 13.35 7.17
CA VAL A 877 -0.65 12.92 5.79
C VAL A 877 -0.50 14.10 4.82
N SER A 878 -0.87 15.31 5.25
CA SER A 878 -0.75 16.54 4.46
C SER A 878 0.71 16.90 4.18
N ALA A 879 1.58 16.89 5.20
CA ALA A 879 3.00 17.16 5.01
C ALA A 879 3.70 16.10 4.16
N THR A 880 3.34 14.83 4.38
CA THR A 880 3.89 13.72 3.59
C THR A 880 3.53 13.88 2.10
N ASN A 881 2.26 14.16 1.79
CA ASN A 881 1.81 14.38 0.41
C ASN A 881 2.47 15.62 -0.23
N ALA A 882 2.60 16.72 0.53
CA ALA A 882 3.27 17.93 0.05
C ALA A 882 4.75 17.68 -0.25
N LEU A 883 5.44 16.92 0.60
CA LEU A 883 6.85 16.55 0.39
C LEU A 883 7.02 15.59 -0.79
N GLN A 884 6.11 14.63 -0.98
CA GLN A 884 6.14 13.73 -2.14
C GLN A 884 5.98 14.53 -3.45
N ARG A 885 5.07 15.50 -3.46
CA ARG A 885 4.87 16.41 -4.58
C ARG A 885 6.13 17.25 -4.84
N ALA A 886 6.65 17.92 -3.81
CA ALA A 886 7.85 18.75 -3.91
C ALA A 886 9.07 17.95 -4.39
N LEU A 887 9.24 16.71 -3.92
CA LEU A 887 10.30 15.82 -4.38
C LEU A 887 10.11 15.43 -5.85
N LYS A 888 8.90 15.07 -6.25
CA LYS A 888 8.58 14.71 -7.64
C LYS A 888 8.82 15.89 -8.59
N GLU A 889 8.46 17.10 -8.18
CA GLU A 889 8.70 18.34 -8.93
C GLU A 889 10.21 18.61 -9.07
N ALA A 890 10.98 18.57 -7.97
CA ALA A 890 12.43 18.76 -7.99
C ALA A 890 13.14 17.70 -8.86
N VAL A 891 12.74 16.43 -8.77
CA VAL A 891 13.30 15.34 -9.59
C VAL A 891 12.92 15.48 -11.06
N LYS A 892 11.71 15.97 -11.36
CA LYS A 892 11.29 16.27 -12.73
C LYS A 892 12.19 17.35 -13.33
N VAL A 893 12.41 18.46 -12.61
CA VAL A 893 13.32 19.54 -13.01
C VAL A 893 14.73 19.00 -13.23
N GLN A 894 15.24 18.17 -12.31
CA GLN A 894 16.56 17.56 -12.44
C GLN A 894 16.73 16.68 -13.69
N LYS A 895 15.67 16.01 -14.13
CA LYS A 895 15.68 15.16 -15.33
C LYS A 895 15.55 15.97 -16.62
N THR A 896 14.84 17.10 -16.59
CA THR A 896 14.58 17.92 -17.79
C THR A 896 15.64 18.98 -18.03
N ALA A 897 16.27 19.50 -16.98
CA ALA A 897 17.31 20.53 -17.05
C ALA A 897 18.71 19.90 -17.23
N ARG A 898 19.63 20.66 -17.87
CA ARG A 898 21.05 20.26 -17.92
C ARG A 898 21.68 20.42 -16.54
N LEU A 899 22.22 19.33 -15.97
CA LEU A 899 22.84 19.31 -14.63
C LEU A 899 23.85 20.44 -14.40
N SER A 900 24.69 20.77 -15.39
CA SER A 900 25.71 21.83 -15.26
C SER A 900 25.12 23.23 -15.07
N ARG A 901 23.90 23.48 -15.57
CA ARG A 901 23.19 24.75 -15.38
C ARG A 901 22.39 24.77 -14.08
N LEU A 902 21.78 23.63 -13.73
CA LEU A 902 21.02 23.44 -12.51
C LEU A 902 21.89 23.63 -11.26
N GLY A 903 23.09 23.01 -11.27
CA GLY A 903 24.11 23.14 -10.23
C GLY A 903 23.70 22.65 -8.84
N TRP A 904 22.65 21.83 -8.79
CA TRP A 904 22.27 21.04 -7.64
C TRP A 904 21.79 19.67 -8.10
N TYR A 905 21.92 18.67 -7.22
CA TYR A 905 21.49 17.31 -7.47
C TYR A 905 20.92 16.66 -6.20
N ILE A 906 19.76 16.00 -6.34
CA ILE A 906 19.07 15.23 -5.31
C ILE A 906 19.10 13.75 -5.71
N HIS A 907 19.59 12.89 -4.81
CA HIS A 907 19.62 11.44 -5.01
C HIS A 907 18.26 10.80 -4.68
N ALA A 908 17.26 10.98 -5.54
CA ALA A 908 15.90 10.52 -5.29
C ALA A 908 15.74 9.02 -5.00
N GLY A 909 16.62 8.17 -5.56
CA GLY A 909 16.64 6.72 -5.29
C GLY A 909 17.22 6.33 -3.93
N HIS A 910 17.70 7.30 -3.14
CA HIS A 910 18.37 7.11 -1.84
C HIS A 910 17.64 7.79 -0.69
N ILE A 911 16.50 8.43 -0.95
CA ILE A 911 15.68 9.06 0.07
C ILE A 911 14.88 7.95 0.77
N SER A 912 15.36 7.53 1.93
CA SER A 912 14.66 6.57 2.79
C SER A 912 13.68 7.22 3.77
N ASN A 913 13.85 8.53 4.02
CA ASN A 913 12.95 9.36 4.82
C ASN A 913 12.55 10.60 4.00
N LEU A 914 11.27 10.74 3.71
CA LEU A 914 10.74 11.87 2.94
C LEU A 914 10.90 13.22 3.65
N TYR A 915 11.11 13.23 4.97
CA TYR A 915 11.34 14.44 5.76
C TYR A 915 12.82 14.83 5.86
N GLN A 916 13.72 14.13 5.17
CA GLN A 916 15.15 14.43 5.17
C GLN A 916 15.78 14.18 3.79
N TRP A 917 16.25 15.22 3.12
CA TRP A 917 16.84 15.12 1.79
C TRP A 917 18.32 15.51 1.83
N ILE A 918 19.15 14.74 1.12
CA ILE A 918 20.54 15.08 0.86
C ILE A 918 20.64 15.70 -0.53
N VAL A 919 21.21 16.90 -0.59
CA VAL A 919 21.35 17.68 -1.82
C VAL A 919 22.81 18.04 -2.03
N GLU A 920 23.34 17.80 -3.22
CA GLU A 920 24.69 18.20 -3.59
C GLU A 920 24.66 19.47 -4.45
N LEU A 921 25.29 20.55 -4.01
CA LEU A 921 25.55 21.72 -4.84
C LEU A 921 26.87 21.55 -5.59
N HIS A 922 26.86 21.78 -6.90
CA HIS A 922 28.01 21.60 -7.76
C HIS A 922 28.01 22.60 -8.91
N SER A 923 29.04 22.54 -9.78
CA SER A 923 29.11 23.40 -10.98
C SER A 923 29.06 24.90 -10.68
N PHE A 924 29.83 25.35 -9.68
CA PHE A 924 30.07 26.78 -9.43
C PHE A 924 30.93 27.40 -10.54
N ASP A 925 30.79 28.70 -10.79
CA ASP A 925 31.65 29.42 -11.74
C ASP A 925 33.12 29.38 -11.28
N GLU A 926 34.03 29.00 -12.18
CA GLU A 926 35.46 28.88 -11.90
C GLU A 926 36.11 30.19 -11.42
N LYS A 927 35.47 31.33 -11.70
CA LYS A 927 35.92 32.65 -11.24
C LYS A 927 35.71 32.84 -9.73
N LEU A 928 34.75 32.15 -9.13
CA LEU A 928 34.43 32.31 -7.71
C LEU A 928 35.58 31.81 -6.82
N PRO A 929 35.92 32.54 -5.75
CA PRO A 929 36.93 32.09 -4.78
C PRO A 929 36.62 30.70 -4.20
N LEU A 930 35.34 30.38 -3.98
CA LEU A 930 34.87 29.08 -3.53
C LEU A 930 35.27 27.96 -4.50
N ALA A 931 35.06 28.16 -5.80
CA ALA A 931 35.38 27.16 -6.83
C ALA A 931 36.90 26.89 -6.90
N GLN A 932 37.71 27.94 -6.72
CA GLN A 932 39.17 27.80 -6.65
C GLN A 932 39.61 27.04 -5.40
N ASP A 933 38.97 27.29 -4.25
CA ASP A 933 39.26 26.58 -3.00
C ASP A 933 38.82 25.10 -3.09
N MET A 934 37.65 24.82 -3.65
CA MET A 934 37.17 23.44 -3.92
C MET A 934 38.14 22.69 -4.84
N LYS A 935 38.62 23.34 -5.92
CA LYS A 935 39.62 22.76 -6.84
C LYS A 935 40.96 22.49 -6.17
N LYS A 936 41.42 23.40 -5.29
CA LYS A 936 42.66 23.21 -4.50
C LYS A 936 42.52 22.10 -3.44
N ALA A 937 41.32 21.90 -2.90
CA ALA A 937 41.01 20.88 -1.90
C ALA A 937 40.66 19.51 -2.52
N GLY A 938 40.35 19.45 -3.82
CA GLY A 938 39.92 18.24 -4.50
C GLY A 938 38.46 17.85 -4.23
N ILE A 939 37.62 18.84 -3.89
CA ILE A 939 36.20 18.67 -3.55
C ILE A 939 35.37 18.97 -4.80
N GLN A 940 34.42 18.10 -5.13
CA GLN A 940 33.62 18.20 -6.37
C GLN A 940 32.25 18.87 -6.14
N SER A 941 31.66 18.71 -4.96
CA SER A 941 30.36 19.25 -4.57
C SER A 941 30.32 19.63 -3.09
N ILE A 942 29.36 20.45 -2.70
CA ILE A 942 29.02 20.78 -1.32
C ILE A 942 27.78 19.97 -0.96
N THR A 943 27.86 19.14 0.07
CA THR A 943 26.74 18.34 0.54
C THR A 943 25.91 19.15 1.53
N LEU A 944 24.64 19.33 1.22
CA LEU A 944 23.61 19.92 2.07
C LEU A 944 22.67 18.84 2.60
N GLU A 945 22.14 19.07 3.79
CA GLU A 945 21.00 18.34 4.34
C GLU A 945 19.83 19.32 4.46
N MET A 946 18.68 18.91 3.92
CA MET A 946 17.40 19.57 4.09
C MET A 946 16.52 18.71 4.99
N ARG A 947 15.98 19.29 6.07
CA ARG A 947 15.04 18.63 6.98
C ARG A 947 13.69 19.33 6.95
N PHE A 948 12.63 18.56 7.08
CA PHE A 948 11.25 19.03 7.04
C PHE A 948 10.53 18.63 8.32
N THR A 949 9.62 19.48 8.80
CA THR A 949 8.73 19.17 9.93
C THR A 949 7.39 18.62 9.42
N ASN A 950 6.56 18.13 10.34
CA ASN A 950 5.17 17.75 10.10
C ASN A 950 4.25 18.93 9.69
N GLU A 951 4.75 20.15 9.76
CA GLU A 951 4.07 21.39 9.38
C GLU A 951 4.39 21.82 7.93
N PHE A 952 5.25 21.09 7.20
CA PHE A 952 5.47 21.35 5.78
C PHE A 952 4.16 21.18 5.00
N PRO A 953 3.80 22.03 4.02
CA PRO A 953 4.57 23.12 3.42
C PRO A 953 4.40 24.48 4.11
N PHE A 954 3.69 24.57 5.25
CA PHE A 954 3.46 25.83 5.97
C PHE A 954 4.69 26.30 6.74
N ALA A 955 5.55 25.38 7.17
CA ALA A 955 6.87 25.67 7.70
C ALA A 955 7.98 25.42 6.64
N PRO A 956 9.05 26.25 6.62
CA PRO A 956 10.17 26.06 5.70
C PRO A 956 10.99 24.81 6.00
N PRO A 957 11.75 24.30 5.00
CA PRO A 957 12.81 23.36 5.27
C PRO A 957 13.93 24.00 6.09
N PHE A 958 14.49 23.25 7.04
CA PHE A 958 15.77 23.58 7.65
C PHE A 958 16.90 23.08 6.75
N ILE A 959 17.80 23.97 6.34
CA ILE A 959 18.92 23.61 5.45
C ILE A 959 20.25 23.89 6.15
N ARG A 960 21.13 22.90 6.11
CA ARG A 960 22.51 23.03 6.60
C ARG A 960 23.51 22.39 5.64
N VAL A 961 24.73 22.93 5.65
CA VAL A 961 25.91 22.30 5.06
C VAL A 961 26.32 21.13 5.95
N VAL A 962 26.54 19.95 5.36
CA VAL A 962 27.12 18.78 6.04
C VAL A 962 28.63 18.78 5.88
N GLN A 963 29.11 19.04 4.67
CA GLN A 963 30.53 19.15 4.32
C GLN A 963 30.68 19.87 2.98
N PRO A 964 31.82 20.54 2.71
CA PRO A 964 32.95 20.81 3.60
C PRO A 964 32.69 21.97 4.59
N ARG A 965 33.56 22.15 5.59
CA ARG A 965 33.49 23.30 6.50
C ARG A 965 33.90 24.62 5.83
N PHE A 966 33.07 25.64 6.04
CA PHE A 966 33.28 27.00 5.55
C PHE A 966 34.05 27.82 6.57
N LEU A 967 34.76 28.85 6.09
CA LEU A 967 35.39 29.84 6.93
C LEU A 967 34.29 30.71 7.58
N PRO A 968 34.30 30.93 8.90
CA PRO A 968 33.30 31.77 9.56
C PRO A 968 33.35 33.22 9.08
N PHE A 969 32.22 33.93 9.19
CA PHE A 969 32.12 35.35 8.81
C PHE A 969 33.15 36.24 9.54
N SER A 970 33.38 35.99 10.84
CA SER A 970 34.39 36.70 11.64
C SER A 970 35.83 36.51 11.16
N ALA A 971 36.11 35.44 10.42
CA ALA A 971 37.41 35.11 9.85
C ALA A 971 37.53 35.49 8.36
N GLY A 972 36.58 36.27 7.83
CA GLY A 972 36.57 36.72 6.44
C GLY A 972 35.95 35.73 5.45
N GLY A 973 35.18 34.75 5.94
CA GLY A 973 34.28 33.96 5.10
C GLY A 973 32.92 34.65 4.87
N GLY A 974 32.08 34.04 4.06
CA GLY A 974 30.78 34.58 3.65
C GLY A 974 29.88 33.51 3.05
N GLY A 975 28.99 33.90 2.14
CA GLY A 975 28.08 32.97 1.46
C GLY A 975 26.89 32.49 2.28
N HIS A 976 26.47 33.27 3.29
CA HIS A 976 25.31 32.98 4.15
C HIS A 976 25.39 31.65 4.94
N VAL A 977 26.58 31.05 5.06
CA VAL A 977 26.80 29.87 5.91
C VAL A 977 27.24 30.33 7.30
N THR A 978 26.49 29.93 8.32
CA THR A 978 26.81 30.24 9.73
C THR A 978 28.03 29.44 10.22
N GLU A 979 28.60 29.82 11.36
CA GLU A 979 29.72 29.08 11.99
C GLU A 979 29.39 27.61 12.27
N GLY A 980 28.12 27.27 12.52
CA GLY A 980 27.64 25.90 12.72
C GLY A 980 27.18 25.20 11.44
N GLY A 981 27.30 25.82 10.26
CA GLY A 981 26.94 25.22 8.98
C GLY A 981 25.47 25.37 8.57
N ALA A 982 24.61 26.00 9.38
CA ALA A 982 23.26 26.35 8.94
C ALA A 982 23.27 27.49 7.91
N ILE A 983 22.29 27.49 6.99
CA ILE A 983 22.11 28.57 6.01
C ILE A 983 21.29 29.70 6.63
N CYS A 984 21.85 30.91 6.66
CA CYS A 984 21.26 32.11 7.24
C CYS A 984 20.55 32.95 6.17
N MET A 985 19.29 32.64 5.91
CA MET A 985 18.44 33.33 4.93
C MET A 985 17.02 33.49 5.49
N GLU A 986 16.42 34.68 5.29
CA GLU A 986 15.05 34.97 5.73
C GLU A 986 14.02 34.04 5.10
N LEU A 987 14.23 33.63 3.83
CA LEU A 987 13.42 32.64 3.10
C LEU A 987 13.28 31.31 3.85
N LEU A 988 14.27 30.93 4.66
CA LEU A 988 14.29 29.68 5.41
C LEU A 988 13.74 29.86 6.84
N THR A 989 13.03 30.95 7.12
CA THR A 989 12.41 31.27 8.41
C THR A 989 10.91 31.47 8.26
N ASN A 990 10.14 31.37 9.34
CA ASN A 990 8.69 31.64 9.29
C ASN A 990 8.36 33.11 8.96
N THR A 991 9.35 34.01 8.97
CA THR A 991 9.17 35.40 8.56
C THR A 991 9.16 35.57 7.04
N GLY A 992 9.98 34.81 6.30
CA GLY A 992 10.14 34.95 4.85
C GLY A 992 9.68 33.75 4.02
N TRP A 993 9.30 32.65 4.66
CA TRP A 993 8.84 31.43 3.98
C TRP A 993 7.40 31.57 3.47
N THR A 994 7.15 31.06 2.26
CA THR A 994 5.79 30.88 1.74
C THR A 994 5.65 29.47 1.19
N ALA A 995 4.50 28.82 1.44
CA ALA A 995 4.22 27.46 0.99
C ALA A 995 4.21 27.28 -0.55
N VAL A 996 4.16 28.39 -1.29
CA VAL A 996 4.23 28.44 -2.77
C VAL A 996 5.68 28.33 -3.25
N THR A 997 6.67 28.58 -2.39
CA THR A 997 8.08 28.52 -2.74
C THR A 997 8.47 27.08 -3.10
N SER A 998 8.82 26.85 -4.36
CA SER A 998 9.27 25.54 -4.83
C SER A 998 10.66 25.20 -4.27
N ILE A 999 10.93 23.91 -4.05
CA ILE A 999 12.26 23.47 -3.58
C ILE A 999 13.37 23.79 -4.59
N GLU A 1000 13.05 23.80 -5.89
CA GLU A 1000 13.98 24.28 -6.92
C GLU A 1000 14.42 25.72 -6.64
N MET A 1001 13.46 26.61 -6.36
CA MET A 1001 13.76 28.02 -6.08
C MET A 1001 14.57 28.16 -4.81
N VAL A 1002 14.24 27.39 -3.76
CA VAL A 1002 15.02 27.36 -2.52
C VAL A 1002 16.48 26.98 -2.80
N LEU A 1003 16.71 25.88 -3.52
CA LEU A 1003 18.06 25.41 -3.83
C LEU A 1003 18.84 26.39 -4.71
N LEU A 1004 18.16 27.03 -5.67
CA LEU A 1004 18.75 28.06 -6.50
C LEU A 1004 19.15 29.29 -5.67
N GLN A 1005 18.28 29.76 -4.77
CA GLN A 1005 18.56 30.88 -3.88
C GLN A 1005 19.71 30.58 -2.91
N VAL A 1006 19.75 29.38 -2.33
CA VAL A 1006 20.88 28.94 -1.49
C VAL A 1006 22.18 28.91 -2.28
N ARG A 1007 22.15 28.40 -3.52
CA ARG A 1007 23.33 28.39 -4.40
C ARG A 1007 23.79 29.80 -4.76
N LEU A 1008 22.86 30.73 -5.06
CA LEU A 1008 23.17 32.13 -5.34
C LEU A 1008 23.77 32.81 -4.10
N ALA A 1009 23.19 32.60 -2.92
CA ALA A 1009 23.70 33.13 -1.67
C ALA A 1009 25.14 32.64 -1.37
N ILE A 1010 25.44 31.36 -1.62
CA ILE A 1010 26.79 30.81 -1.48
C ILE A 1010 27.75 31.35 -2.56
N SER A 1011 27.22 31.80 -3.70
CA SER A 1011 28.00 32.33 -4.83
C SER A 1011 28.19 33.85 -4.79
N ASP A 1012 27.85 34.51 -3.68
CA ASP A 1012 28.01 35.96 -3.52
C ASP A 1012 29.47 36.41 -3.77
N GLU A 1013 29.64 37.46 -4.56
CA GLU A 1013 30.95 38.02 -4.91
C GLU A 1013 31.40 39.13 -3.94
N GLU A 1014 30.48 39.81 -3.24
CA GLU A 1014 30.81 40.87 -2.28
C GLU A 1014 31.38 40.29 -0.99
N ARG A 1015 30.76 39.21 -0.50
CA ARG A 1015 31.22 38.43 0.66
C ARG A 1015 31.35 36.96 0.28
N PRO A 1016 32.44 36.57 -0.40
CA PRO A 1016 32.56 35.25 -0.99
C PRO A 1016 32.68 34.15 0.06
N ALA A 1017 32.00 33.05 -0.19
CA ALA A 1017 32.16 31.84 0.58
C ALA A 1017 33.58 31.27 0.39
N ARG A 1018 34.24 30.88 1.48
CA ARG A 1018 35.60 30.34 1.48
C ARG A 1018 35.66 29.04 2.27
N LEU A 1019 36.49 28.10 1.84
CA LEU A 1019 36.70 26.86 2.60
C LEU A 1019 37.69 27.08 3.74
N SER A 1020 37.47 26.41 4.87
CA SER A 1020 38.45 26.40 5.97
C SER A 1020 39.75 25.69 5.56
N ALA A 1021 40.90 26.17 6.05
CA ALA A 1021 42.23 25.66 5.69
C ALA A 1021 42.45 24.17 6.01
N ASN A 1022 41.64 23.61 6.91
CA ASN A 1022 41.69 22.20 7.31
C ASN A 1022 40.87 21.25 6.42
N ALA A 1023 40.13 21.74 5.41
CA ALA A 1023 39.27 20.96 4.50
C ALA A 1023 39.96 19.84 3.68
N LYS A 1024 41.26 19.59 3.92
CA LYS A 1024 42.09 18.54 3.32
C LYS A 1024 42.15 17.31 4.22
N ALA A 1025 41.15 16.45 4.17
CA ALA A 1025 41.33 15.08 4.63
C ALA A 1025 40.62 14.09 3.71
N ARG A 1026 41.41 13.42 2.85
CA ARG A 1026 41.09 12.05 2.44
C ARG A 1026 40.72 11.27 3.69
N HIS A 1027 39.58 10.59 3.66
CA HIS A 1027 39.14 9.54 4.59
C HIS A 1027 40.33 8.84 5.28
N ARG A 1028 40.67 9.29 6.49
CA ARG A 1028 41.37 8.47 7.47
C ARG A 1028 40.30 8.01 8.48
N PRO A 1029 40.05 6.71 8.59
CA PRO A 1029 39.07 6.22 9.55
C PRO A 1029 39.64 6.39 10.97
N GLY A 1030 38.92 7.12 11.84
CA GLY A 1030 39.15 7.05 13.29
C GLY A 1030 39.35 8.35 14.08
N TYR A 1031 39.32 9.55 13.47
CA TYR A 1031 39.36 10.81 14.22
C TYR A 1031 38.38 11.81 13.60
N GLY A 1032 37.44 12.34 14.41
CA GLY A 1032 36.45 13.32 13.96
C GLY A 1032 37.11 14.60 13.42
N GLY A 1033 36.69 15.03 12.22
CA GLY A 1033 37.17 16.25 11.61
C GLY A 1033 36.54 16.48 10.24
N ASP A 1034 36.10 17.73 10.00
CA ASP A 1034 35.59 18.36 8.77
C ASP A 1034 34.11 18.30 8.36
N SER A 1035 33.22 17.57 9.05
CA SER A 1035 31.76 17.67 8.83
C SER A 1035 31.08 18.54 9.90
N TYR A 1036 29.99 19.21 9.54
CA TYR A 1036 29.12 19.90 10.48
C TYR A 1036 28.14 18.93 11.15
N GLY A 1037 28.01 19.00 12.47
CA GLY A 1037 26.97 18.32 13.25
C GLY A 1037 25.62 19.01 13.16
N VAL A 1038 24.54 18.32 13.54
CA VAL A 1038 23.18 18.88 13.48
C VAL A 1038 22.96 19.87 14.61
N GLY A 1039 23.35 19.53 15.85
CA GLY A 1039 23.16 20.38 17.03
C GLY A 1039 23.88 21.72 16.93
N GLU A 1040 25.09 21.76 16.36
CA GLU A 1040 25.81 23.04 16.15
C GLU A 1040 25.12 23.92 15.10
N ALA A 1041 24.54 23.32 14.05
CA ALA A 1041 23.81 24.02 13.01
C ALA A 1041 22.50 24.62 13.55
N VAL A 1042 21.74 23.83 14.32
CA VAL A 1042 20.50 24.29 14.98
C VAL A 1042 20.80 25.46 15.92
N ALA A 1043 21.79 25.32 16.79
CA ALA A 1043 22.16 26.39 17.72
C ALA A 1043 22.64 27.66 16.99
N ALA A 1044 23.35 27.52 15.87
CA ALA A 1044 23.79 28.65 15.04
C ALA A 1044 22.61 29.33 14.33
N TYR A 1045 21.65 28.56 13.81
CA TYR A 1045 20.44 29.07 13.18
C TYR A 1045 19.55 29.84 14.18
N GLU A 1046 19.35 29.34 15.40
CA GLU A 1046 18.59 30.06 16.43
C GLU A 1046 19.26 31.38 16.84
N ARG A 1047 20.60 31.41 16.89
CA ARG A 1047 21.34 32.66 17.14
C ARG A 1047 21.16 33.65 15.99
N ALA A 1048 21.21 33.16 14.75
CA ALA A 1048 20.96 33.99 13.56
C ALA A 1048 19.54 34.59 13.56
N CYS A 1049 18.51 33.76 13.79
CA CYS A 1049 17.13 34.24 13.87
C CYS A 1049 16.95 35.30 14.96
N ARG A 1050 17.52 35.09 16.16
CA ARG A 1050 17.47 36.08 17.25
C ARG A 1050 18.21 37.37 16.91
N ALA A 1051 19.35 37.29 16.23
CA ALA A 1051 20.13 38.47 15.86
C ALA A 1051 19.44 39.33 14.79
N HIS A 1052 18.71 38.69 13.87
CA HIS A 1052 18.00 39.34 12.77
C HIS A 1052 16.51 39.63 13.06
N GLY A 1053 15.98 39.19 14.21
CA GLY A 1053 14.56 39.37 14.56
C GLY A 1053 13.60 38.45 13.81
N TRP A 1054 14.10 37.36 13.20
CA TRP A 1054 13.29 36.40 12.46
C TRP A 1054 12.59 35.38 13.37
N LYS A 1055 11.41 34.93 12.96
CA LYS A 1055 10.64 33.90 13.65
C LYS A 1055 11.19 32.51 13.29
N ILE A 1056 11.58 31.76 14.32
CA ILE A 1056 12.02 30.37 14.19
C ILE A 1056 10.83 29.50 13.72
N PRO A 1057 11.03 28.55 12.78
CA PRO A 1057 9.97 27.67 12.29
C PRO A 1057 9.27 26.86 13.39
N ASP A 1058 7.98 26.61 13.21
CA ASP A 1058 7.21 25.78 14.15
C ASP A 1058 7.69 24.32 14.07
N GLY A 1059 7.91 23.69 15.23
CA GLY A 1059 8.50 22.34 15.33
C GLY A 1059 10.04 22.28 15.23
N PHE A 1060 10.73 23.42 15.03
CA PHE A 1060 12.18 23.48 14.84
C PHE A 1060 13.02 22.95 16.02
N SER A 1061 12.54 23.13 17.25
CA SER A 1061 13.25 22.67 18.47
C SER A 1061 13.49 21.15 18.50
N LYS A 1062 12.72 20.38 17.72
CA LYS A 1062 12.85 18.93 17.62
C LYS A 1062 14.11 18.50 16.88
N PHE A 1063 14.59 19.29 15.90
CA PHE A 1063 15.81 18.97 15.14
C PHE A 1063 17.08 18.97 16.01
N GLY A 1064 17.08 19.69 17.14
CA GLY A 1064 18.20 19.74 18.09
C GLY A 1064 18.13 18.70 19.21
N GLN A 1065 16.96 18.07 19.44
CA GLN A 1065 16.75 17.11 20.53
C GLN A 1065 17.25 15.70 20.21
N GLU A 1066 17.45 15.37 18.92
CA GLU A 1066 17.95 14.06 18.46
C GLU A 1066 19.44 13.79 18.82
N GLU A 1067 20.22 14.82 19.19
CA GLU A 1067 21.62 14.67 19.64
C GLU A 1067 21.82 14.92 21.15
N ALA A 1068 20.82 15.46 21.86
CA ALA A 1068 20.92 15.87 23.26
C ALA A 1068 20.35 14.85 24.28
N GLU A 1069 19.74 13.76 23.81
CA GLU A 1069 19.33 12.61 24.64
C GLU A 1069 20.16 11.37 24.33
#